data_AF-A0A7K7D1V7-F1
#
_entry.id   AF-A0A7K7D1V7-F1
#
_cell.length_a   1.000
_cell.length_b   1.000
_cell.length_c   1.000
_cell.angle_alpha   90.00
_cell.angle_beta   90.00
_cell.angle_gamma   90.00
#
_symmetry.space_group_name_H-M   'P 1'
#
loop_
_entity.id
_entity.type
_entity.pdbx_description
1 polymer ?
#
loop_
_entity_poly.entity_id
_entity_poly.type
_entity_poly.pdbx_seq_one_letter_code
_entity_poly.pdbx_strand_id
1 'polypeptide(L)'
;ELVKTDSIFEPHESFFTLFSDPRSTRLARIHLREHIVQDQDLEAIRKQDLIELYLTNCEKLTAKSLQTLVSFSHTLISLSLFGCSNIFYEEENPGGCEDDCLVNPTRQVLVKDFTFEGFSRLRILNLGRLIEGVNVETLLRPLASLAALDLSGIQLNDVAFLTQWKDSLVSLVLYNMDLSEEHIQVIAQLRKLRHLDISRDHLSSYYKFKLTRRVLNLFVENLVNLTSLDISGHTMLENCTIPSMEEKMGQTSIEPAKSSIAPFRGLKRPLQFLGLFETSLCRLTHIPAYKVSGDKNEEQVLNAIEAYTEHRPEITSRAINLLFDIARIERCSQLLRALQLVITALKCHKDDKNIQVTGSAALFYLTNSEYRMEQSVKLRRQVIQVVLNGMESYQEVTVQRNCCLTLCNFSIPEELEFQYRRVNELLLNILNQSRQDESIQRIAVHLCNALVCQVDNDHKEAVGKMGFVMTMLKLIQKKLADKTCDQVMEFSWSALWNITDETPDNCEMFLNYSGMKLFLECLKEFPEKQELHRNMLGLLGNVAEVKELRPQLMTSQFISVFSNLLESKADGIEVSYNACGVLSHIMFDGLEAWGICEPHREEVVKRMWAAIQSWDINSRRNINYRSFEPILRLLPQGISPVSQHWATWALYNLVSVYPDKYCPLLIKEGGIPLLKDMIKMASARQETKEMAR
;
A
#
# COMPACT_ATOMS: atom_id res chain seq x y z
N GLU A 1 -12.32 -8.74 -19.93
CA GLU A 1 -11.73 -8.49 -18.59
C GLU A 1 -10.51 -7.61 -18.80
N LEU A 2 -10.36 -6.55 -17.99
CA LEU A 2 -9.22 -5.62 -18.08
C LEU A 2 -7.94 -6.38 -17.70
N VAL A 3 -7.05 -6.59 -18.66
CA VAL A 3 -5.67 -7.01 -18.39
C VAL A 3 -4.94 -5.81 -17.81
N LYS A 4 -4.83 -5.74 -16.48
CA LYS A 4 -3.86 -4.89 -15.80
C LYS A 4 -2.63 -5.75 -15.54
N THR A 5 -1.51 -5.42 -16.16
CA THR A 5 -0.23 -6.08 -15.91
C THR A 5 0.35 -5.56 -14.59
N ASP A 6 0.12 -6.31 -13.50
CA ASP A 6 0.76 -6.15 -12.19
C ASP A 6 2.20 -6.69 -12.20
N SER A 7 3.03 -6.24 -13.13
CA SER A 7 4.44 -6.66 -13.18
C SER A 7 5.31 -5.51 -13.61
N ILE A 8 6.57 -5.59 -13.17
CA ILE A 8 7.73 -4.80 -13.59
C ILE A 8 7.97 -5.08 -15.10
N PHE A 9 6.97 -4.82 -15.94
CA PHE A 9 7.16 -4.71 -17.37
C PHE A 9 7.77 -3.33 -17.56
N GLU A 10 9.07 -3.29 -17.82
CA GLU A 10 9.60 -2.22 -18.66
C GLU A 10 8.68 -2.15 -19.88
N PRO A 11 8.18 -0.95 -20.26
CA PRO A 11 7.31 -0.80 -21.40
C PRO A 11 8.08 -1.29 -22.63
N HIS A 12 7.85 -2.54 -23.01
CA HIS A 12 8.39 -3.07 -24.24
C HIS A 12 7.73 -2.25 -25.35
N GLU A 13 8.53 -1.49 -26.11
CA GLU A 13 8.11 -0.66 -27.27
C GLU A 13 7.28 -1.42 -28.32
N SER A 14 7.12 -2.74 -28.16
CA SER A 14 6.43 -3.65 -29.07
C SER A 14 5.08 -4.18 -28.58
N PHE A 15 4.60 -3.89 -27.35
CA PHE A 15 3.36 -4.52 -26.86
C PHE A 15 2.16 -4.29 -27.79
N PHE A 16 1.96 -3.05 -28.25
CA PHE A 16 0.85 -2.74 -29.15
C PHE A 16 1.02 -3.31 -30.56
N THR A 17 2.26 -3.60 -30.99
CA THR A 17 2.51 -4.18 -32.32
C THR A 17 1.98 -5.61 -32.45
N LEU A 18 1.82 -6.32 -31.33
CA LEU A 18 1.12 -7.61 -31.26
C LEU A 18 -0.31 -7.52 -31.79
N PHE A 19 -0.92 -6.33 -31.75
CA PHE A 19 -2.29 -6.09 -32.18
C PHE A 19 -2.40 -5.40 -33.54
N SER A 20 -1.34 -5.39 -34.33
CA SER A 20 -1.32 -4.68 -35.62
C SER A 20 -2.05 -5.40 -36.76
N ASP A 21 -2.19 -6.73 -36.70
CA ASP A 21 -2.95 -7.53 -37.68
C ASP A 21 -4.35 -7.90 -37.11
N PRO A 22 -5.44 -7.29 -37.62
CA PRO A 22 -6.80 -7.60 -37.19
C PRO A 22 -7.22 -9.06 -37.42
N ARG A 23 -6.55 -9.77 -38.33
CA ARG A 23 -6.83 -11.19 -38.62
C ARG A 23 -6.30 -12.11 -37.53
N SER A 24 -5.21 -11.72 -36.88
CA SER A 24 -4.58 -12.48 -35.80
C SER A 24 -5.21 -12.13 -34.46
N THR A 25 -5.41 -10.84 -34.21
CA THR A 25 -5.91 -10.31 -32.95
C THR A 25 -6.88 -9.17 -33.22
N ARG A 26 -8.16 -9.40 -32.92
CA ARG A 26 -9.20 -8.40 -33.15
C ARG A 26 -9.45 -7.59 -31.89
N LEU A 27 -9.27 -6.28 -31.99
CA LEU A 27 -9.65 -5.32 -30.95
C LEU A 27 -10.91 -4.57 -31.39
N ALA A 28 -11.85 -4.41 -30.46
CA ALA A 28 -13.08 -3.65 -30.69
C ALA A 28 -13.31 -2.58 -29.63
N ARG A 29 -12.78 -2.76 -28.41
CA ARG A 29 -12.94 -1.84 -27.28
C ARG A 29 -11.60 -1.71 -26.57
N ILE A 30 -11.11 -0.48 -26.47
CA ILE A 30 -9.79 -0.19 -25.93
C ILE A 30 -9.90 0.96 -24.93
N HIS A 31 -9.37 0.73 -23.73
CA HIS A 31 -9.34 1.72 -22.65
C HIS A 31 -7.88 1.88 -22.22
N LEU A 32 -7.26 3.00 -22.58
CA LEU A 32 -5.89 3.36 -22.23
C LEU A 32 -5.89 4.60 -21.34
N ARG A 33 -4.93 4.66 -20.42
CA ARG A 33 -4.84 5.74 -19.45
C ARG A 33 -3.40 6.11 -19.17
N GLU A 34 -3.21 7.34 -18.68
CA GLU A 34 -1.95 7.86 -18.13
C GLU A 34 -0.82 8.04 -19.17
N HIS A 35 0.35 8.45 -18.70
CA HIS A 35 1.51 8.86 -19.51
C HIS A 35 2.26 7.71 -20.19
N ILE A 36 1.79 6.47 -20.09
CA ILE A 36 2.43 5.32 -20.74
C ILE A 36 2.10 5.24 -22.23
N VAL A 37 0.98 5.85 -22.66
CA VAL A 37 0.46 5.75 -24.02
C VAL A 37 1.07 6.82 -24.91
N GLN A 38 1.64 6.41 -26.03
CA GLN A 38 2.33 7.27 -27.00
C GLN A 38 1.64 7.20 -28.38
N ASP A 39 1.96 8.14 -29.27
CA ASP A 39 1.38 8.19 -30.63
C ASP A 39 1.61 6.87 -31.41
N GLN A 40 2.79 6.25 -31.24
CA GLN A 40 3.13 4.99 -31.90
C GLN A 40 2.22 3.83 -31.48
N ASP A 41 1.68 3.87 -30.26
CA ASP A 41 0.80 2.81 -29.73
C ASP A 41 -0.55 2.85 -30.45
N LEU A 42 -1.09 4.06 -30.68
CA LEU A 42 -2.29 4.25 -31.48
C LEU A 42 -2.05 3.85 -32.94
N GLU A 43 -0.90 4.26 -33.50
CA GLU A 43 -0.58 3.93 -34.90
C GLU A 43 -0.43 2.41 -35.12
N ALA A 44 0.12 1.69 -34.13
CA ALA A 44 0.24 0.24 -34.19
C ALA A 44 -1.12 -0.48 -34.34
N ILE A 45 -2.19 0.09 -33.79
CA ILE A 45 -3.55 -0.48 -33.86
C ILE A 45 -4.43 0.19 -34.91
N ARG A 46 -3.88 1.05 -35.78
CA ARG A 46 -4.61 1.82 -36.81
C ARG A 46 -5.55 1.00 -37.70
N LYS A 47 -5.22 -0.27 -37.95
CA LYS A 47 -5.98 -1.17 -38.83
C LYS A 47 -7.18 -1.84 -38.14
N GLN A 48 -7.36 -1.62 -36.83
CA GLN A 48 -8.43 -2.24 -36.05
C GLN A 48 -9.77 -1.53 -36.28
N ASP A 49 -10.86 -2.30 -36.29
CA ASP A 49 -12.23 -1.78 -36.40
C ASP A 49 -12.80 -1.44 -35.01
N LEU A 50 -12.27 -0.37 -34.40
CA LEU A 50 -12.64 0.01 -33.04
C LEU A 50 -14.06 0.57 -32.97
N ILE A 51 -14.82 0.07 -31.99
CA ILE A 51 -16.17 0.55 -31.63
C ILE A 51 -16.08 1.55 -30.48
N GLU A 52 -15.19 1.28 -29.51
CA GLU A 52 -14.97 2.10 -28.33
C GLU A 52 -13.47 2.35 -28.14
N LEU A 53 -13.08 3.62 -28.02
CA LEU A 53 -11.71 4.02 -27.73
C LEU A 53 -11.69 5.08 -26.63
N TYR A 54 -11.25 4.72 -25.44
CA TYR A 54 -11.11 5.63 -24.31
C TYR A 54 -9.65 5.91 -24.01
N LEU A 55 -9.28 7.17 -24.09
CA LEU A 55 -7.97 7.71 -23.77
C LEU A 55 -8.18 8.68 -22.61
N THR A 56 -7.64 8.35 -21.43
CA THR A 56 -7.80 9.18 -20.22
C THR A 56 -6.44 9.66 -19.73
N ASN A 57 -6.24 10.97 -19.62
CA ASN A 57 -4.99 11.59 -19.15
C ASN A 57 -3.74 11.10 -19.92
N CYS A 58 -3.87 10.88 -21.23
CA CYS A 58 -2.78 10.43 -22.09
C CYS A 58 -2.01 11.63 -22.63
N GLU A 59 -1.18 12.25 -21.77
CA GLU A 59 -0.51 13.51 -22.09
C GLU A 59 0.62 13.40 -23.12
N LYS A 60 1.11 12.19 -23.42
CA LYS A 60 2.14 12.00 -24.47
C LYS A 60 1.55 11.91 -25.89
N LEU A 61 0.24 11.93 -26.03
CA LEU A 61 -0.40 11.95 -27.36
C LEU A 61 -0.36 13.36 -27.94
N THR A 62 -0.03 13.44 -29.23
CA THR A 62 0.07 14.70 -29.99
C THR A 62 -0.93 14.74 -31.14
N ALA A 63 -0.88 15.78 -31.97
CA ALA A 63 -1.69 15.86 -33.19
C ALA A 63 -1.50 14.68 -34.16
N LYS A 64 -0.40 13.93 -34.08
CA LYS A 64 -0.22 12.68 -34.86
C LYS A 64 -1.31 11.67 -34.53
N SER A 65 -1.68 11.53 -33.25
CA SER A 65 -2.76 10.65 -32.83
C SER A 65 -4.13 11.03 -33.41
N LEU A 66 -4.38 12.32 -33.69
CA LEU A 66 -5.60 12.76 -34.38
C LEU A 66 -5.67 12.19 -35.80
N GLN A 67 -4.55 12.13 -36.51
CA GLN A 67 -4.49 11.54 -37.86
C GLN A 67 -4.80 10.05 -37.82
N THR A 68 -4.27 9.34 -36.83
CA THR A 68 -4.58 7.93 -36.62
C THR A 68 -6.06 7.72 -36.27
N LEU A 69 -6.65 8.58 -35.42
CA LEU A 69 -8.06 8.53 -35.04
C LEU A 69 -9.02 8.56 -36.24
N VAL A 70 -8.68 9.28 -37.31
CA VAL A 70 -9.47 9.33 -38.56
C VAL A 70 -9.66 7.92 -39.17
N SER A 71 -8.69 7.02 -38.99
CA SER A 71 -8.78 5.65 -39.50
C SER A 71 -9.94 4.86 -38.87
N PHE A 72 -10.36 5.24 -37.65
CA PHE A 72 -11.46 4.61 -36.92
C PHE A 72 -12.81 5.32 -37.12
N SER A 73 -12.87 6.41 -37.88
CA SER A 73 -14.04 7.30 -38.01
C SER A 73 -15.32 6.58 -38.42
N HIS A 74 -15.21 5.56 -39.28
CA HIS A 74 -16.35 4.82 -39.82
C HIS A 74 -16.93 3.76 -38.87
N THR A 75 -16.18 3.34 -37.83
CA THR A 75 -16.57 2.29 -36.89
C THR A 75 -16.89 2.82 -35.49
N LEU A 76 -16.23 3.89 -35.05
CA LEU A 76 -16.35 4.38 -33.68
C LEU A 76 -17.76 4.83 -33.33
N ILE A 77 -18.24 4.33 -32.20
CA ILE A 77 -19.51 4.72 -31.57
C ILE A 77 -19.24 5.54 -30.30
N SER A 78 -18.17 5.21 -29.58
CA SER A 78 -17.79 5.88 -28.33
C SER A 78 -16.32 6.29 -28.34
N LEU A 79 -16.06 7.56 -28.09
CA LEU A 79 -14.70 8.13 -28.00
C LEU A 79 -14.57 8.96 -26.73
N SER A 80 -13.50 8.73 -25.98
CA SER A 80 -13.11 9.60 -24.86
C SER A 80 -11.68 10.07 -25.07
N LEU A 81 -11.48 11.39 -24.99
CA LEU A 81 -10.20 12.08 -25.01
C LEU A 81 -9.97 12.84 -23.70
N PHE A 82 -10.59 12.38 -22.61
CA PHE A 82 -10.60 13.09 -21.33
C PHE A 82 -9.17 13.38 -20.85
N GLY A 83 -8.84 14.64 -20.58
CA GLY A 83 -7.53 15.06 -20.06
C GLY A 83 -6.35 14.81 -21.00
N CYS A 84 -6.56 14.56 -22.29
CA CYS A 84 -5.49 14.44 -23.28
C CYS A 84 -5.05 15.84 -23.74
N SER A 85 -4.37 16.58 -22.86
CA SER A 85 -4.02 18.01 -23.02
C SER A 85 -3.22 18.33 -24.29
N ASN A 86 -2.34 17.42 -24.71
CA ASN A 86 -1.40 17.65 -25.82
C ASN A 86 -1.90 17.17 -27.19
N ILE A 87 -3.05 16.50 -27.26
CA ILE A 87 -3.49 15.79 -28.48
C ILE A 87 -3.77 16.74 -29.67
N PHE A 88 -3.94 18.04 -29.42
CA PHE A 88 -4.15 19.06 -30.46
C PHE A 88 -2.89 19.86 -30.81
N TYR A 89 -1.73 19.55 -30.25
CA TYR A 89 -0.48 20.25 -30.53
C TYR A 89 0.43 19.46 -31.47
N GLU A 90 1.04 20.16 -32.42
CA GLU A 90 2.20 19.69 -33.18
C GLU A 90 3.50 20.17 -32.52
N GLU A 91 4.51 19.30 -32.51
CA GLU A 91 5.88 19.68 -32.16
C GLU A 91 6.54 20.39 -33.36
N GLU A 92 6.99 21.63 -33.19
CA GLU A 92 7.90 22.24 -34.16
C GLU A 92 9.25 21.53 -34.05
N ASN A 93 9.60 20.72 -35.05
CA ASN A 93 10.90 20.03 -35.16
C ASN A 93 12.03 21.04 -35.45
N PRO A 94 13.04 21.23 -34.57
CA PRO A 94 14.34 21.76 -34.96
C PRO A 94 15.33 20.59 -34.95
N GLY A 95 15.73 20.11 -36.12
CA GLY A 95 16.47 18.86 -36.31
C GLY A 95 17.40 18.38 -35.18
N GLY A 96 17.22 17.12 -34.81
CA GLY A 96 18.25 16.26 -34.23
C GLY A 96 18.64 16.55 -32.77
N CYS A 97 17.83 16.08 -31.82
CA CYS A 97 18.37 15.53 -30.57
C CYS A 97 17.31 14.60 -29.95
N GLU A 98 17.59 13.30 -29.95
CA GLU A 98 16.87 12.30 -29.16
C GLU A 98 17.31 12.49 -27.71
N ASP A 99 16.54 13.23 -26.90
CA ASP A 99 16.67 13.14 -25.45
C ASP A 99 15.29 13.29 -24.79
N ASP A 100 15.01 12.32 -23.93
CA ASP A 100 13.68 11.84 -23.55
C ASP A 100 13.05 12.66 -22.41
N CYS A 101 12.97 13.98 -22.56
CA CYS A 101 12.55 14.88 -21.47
C CYS A 101 11.57 15.97 -21.91
N LEU A 102 10.35 15.87 -21.36
CA LEU A 102 9.35 16.93 -21.14
C LEU A 102 9.10 17.88 -22.32
N VAL A 103 7.99 17.62 -23.00
CA VAL A 103 7.28 18.50 -23.94
C VAL A 103 7.45 19.98 -23.56
N ASN A 104 8.21 20.73 -24.35
CA ASN A 104 8.56 22.12 -24.07
C ASN A 104 7.39 23.04 -24.51
N PRO A 105 6.64 23.71 -23.60
CA PRO A 105 5.39 24.42 -23.94
C PRO A 105 5.55 25.64 -24.86
N THR A 106 6.79 26.06 -25.14
CA THR A 106 7.10 27.29 -25.86
C THR A 106 7.28 27.12 -27.37
N ARG A 107 7.12 25.90 -27.92
CA ARG A 107 7.32 25.57 -29.35
C ARG A 107 6.24 24.66 -29.93
N GLN A 108 4.99 24.84 -29.49
CA GLN A 108 3.87 24.01 -29.93
C GLN A 108 2.87 24.83 -30.75
N VAL A 109 2.42 24.27 -31.87
CA VAL A 109 1.40 24.88 -32.73
C VAL A 109 0.10 24.12 -32.56
N LEU A 110 -0.97 24.83 -32.19
CA LEU A 110 -2.31 24.24 -32.05
C LEU A 110 -2.89 23.95 -33.44
N VAL A 111 -3.22 22.69 -33.71
CA VAL A 111 -3.92 22.27 -34.93
C VAL A 111 -5.37 22.68 -34.85
N LYS A 112 -5.78 23.55 -35.77
CA LYS A 112 -7.16 24.09 -35.83
C LYS A 112 -8.04 23.43 -36.89
N ASP A 113 -7.44 22.64 -37.78
CA ASP A 113 -8.12 22.12 -38.97
C ASP A 113 -8.80 20.77 -38.72
N PHE A 114 -8.53 20.11 -37.59
CA PHE A 114 -9.17 18.85 -37.25
C PHE A 114 -10.63 19.05 -36.85
N THR A 115 -11.52 18.26 -37.44
CA THR A 115 -12.94 18.17 -37.07
C THR A 115 -13.38 16.70 -37.02
N PHE A 116 -14.51 16.42 -36.38
CA PHE A 116 -15.09 15.06 -36.41
C PHE A 116 -15.87 14.75 -37.71
N GLU A 117 -15.48 15.36 -38.83
CA GLU A 117 -16.03 15.00 -40.14
C GLU A 117 -15.73 13.52 -40.46
N GLY A 118 -16.73 12.82 -41.03
CA GLY A 118 -16.64 11.37 -41.31
C GLY A 118 -17.01 10.44 -40.14
N PHE A 119 -17.07 10.94 -38.90
CA PHE A 119 -17.45 10.17 -37.70
C PHE A 119 -18.98 9.93 -37.60
N SER A 120 -19.58 9.40 -38.67
CA SER A 120 -21.03 9.27 -38.84
C SER A 120 -21.73 8.37 -37.80
N ARG A 121 -21.00 7.42 -37.22
CA ARG A 121 -21.51 6.47 -36.20
C ARG A 121 -21.28 6.91 -34.76
N LEU A 122 -20.52 7.98 -34.54
CA LEU A 122 -20.20 8.45 -33.19
C LEU A 122 -21.48 8.91 -32.47
N ARG A 123 -21.68 8.42 -31.26
CA ARG A 123 -22.86 8.72 -30.42
C ARG A 123 -22.47 9.19 -29.03
N ILE A 124 -21.30 8.78 -28.53
CA ILE A 124 -20.81 9.14 -27.21
C ILE A 124 -19.45 9.79 -27.40
N LEU A 125 -19.31 11.01 -26.90
CA LEU A 125 -18.07 11.77 -27.01
C LEU A 125 -17.73 12.44 -25.68
N ASN A 126 -16.55 12.16 -25.17
CA ASN A 126 -16.01 12.81 -23.98
C ASN A 126 -14.77 13.63 -24.35
N LEU A 127 -14.87 14.95 -24.18
CA LEU A 127 -13.82 15.93 -24.40
C LEU A 127 -13.44 16.65 -23.09
N GLY A 128 -13.76 16.08 -21.93
CA GLY A 128 -13.51 16.72 -20.65
C GLY A 128 -12.03 17.06 -20.45
N ARG A 129 -11.74 18.21 -19.85
CA ARG A 129 -10.41 18.76 -19.59
C ARG A 129 -9.54 18.90 -20.85
N LEU A 130 -10.16 19.16 -22.02
CA LEU A 130 -9.41 19.63 -23.18
C LEU A 130 -8.79 21.01 -22.92
N ILE A 131 -7.72 21.30 -23.66
CA ILE A 131 -6.95 22.54 -23.56
C ILE A 131 -7.74 23.75 -24.07
N GLU A 132 -7.44 24.92 -23.48
CA GLU A 132 -7.91 26.21 -23.96
C GLU A 132 -7.44 26.49 -25.39
N GLY A 133 -8.29 27.16 -26.18
CA GLY A 133 -7.98 27.56 -27.56
C GLY A 133 -8.53 26.65 -28.65
N VAL A 134 -8.95 25.43 -28.32
CA VAL A 134 -9.69 24.55 -29.26
C VAL A 134 -11.11 25.07 -29.44
N ASN A 135 -11.52 25.31 -30.69
CA ASN A 135 -12.89 25.72 -31.00
C ASN A 135 -13.81 24.48 -31.00
N VAL A 136 -14.40 24.20 -29.84
CA VAL A 136 -15.28 23.04 -29.62
C VAL A 136 -16.49 23.02 -30.55
N GLU A 137 -17.10 24.18 -30.85
CA GLU A 137 -18.23 24.23 -31.77
C GLU A 137 -17.83 23.74 -33.16
N THR A 138 -16.71 24.24 -33.69
CA THR A 138 -16.21 23.87 -35.03
C THR A 138 -15.86 22.38 -35.09
N LEU A 139 -15.21 21.87 -34.04
CA LEU A 139 -14.84 20.46 -33.89
C LEU A 139 -16.06 19.53 -33.96
N LEU A 140 -17.16 19.92 -33.31
CA LEU A 140 -18.34 19.06 -33.14
C LEU A 140 -19.44 19.26 -34.18
N ARG A 141 -19.47 20.39 -34.89
CA ARG A 141 -20.51 20.73 -35.88
C ARG A 141 -20.78 19.63 -36.94
N PRO A 142 -19.80 18.83 -37.40
CA PRO A 142 -20.08 17.75 -38.35
C PRO A 142 -20.90 16.57 -37.79
N LEU A 143 -21.03 16.43 -36.47
CA LEU A 143 -21.70 15.29 -35.84
C LEU A 143 -23.22 15.47 -35.84
N ALA A 144 -23.97 14.62 -36.54
CA ALA A 144 -25.40 14.81 -36.73
C ALA A 144 -26.32 14.20 -35.64
N SER A 145 -25.84 13.25 -34.83
CA SER A 145 -26.73 12.45 -33.96
C SER A 145 -26.09 12.03 -32.65
N LEU A 146 -25.47 12.99 -31.95
CA LEU A 146 -24.83 12.71 -30.67
C LEU A 146 -25.87 12.41 -29.58
N ALA A 147 -25.60 11.40 -28.76
CA ALA A 147 -26.46 10.93 -27.67
C ALA A 147 -25.88 11.25 -26.28
N ALA A 148 -24.56 11.29 -26.14
CA ALA A 148 -23.89 11.68 -24.91
C ALA A 148 -22.69 12.58 -25.21
N LEU A 149 -22.59 13.68 -24.47
CA LEU A 149 -21.52 14.66 -24.59
C LEU A 149 -20.99 15.05 -23.21
N ASP A 150 -19.68 14.99 -23.03
CA ASP A 150 -18.97 15.47 -21.86
C ASP A 150 -18.00 16.58 -22.25
N LEU A 151 -18.23 17.77 -21.68
CA LEU A 151 -17.43 18.99 -21.86
C LEU A 151 -16.86 19.48 -20.52
N SER A 152 -16.65 18.56 -19.57
CA SER A 152 -16.16 18.88 -18.23
C SER A 152 -14.93 19.79 -18.27
N GLY A 153 -14.91 20.86 -17.51
CA GLY A 153 -13.76 21.78 -17.39
C GLY A 153 -13.54 22.70 -18.60
N ILE A 154 -14.34 22.61 -19.66
CA ILE A 154 -14.26 23.51 -20.81
C ILE A 154 -15.13 24.74 -20.55
N GLN A 155 -14.54 25.93 -20.71
CA GLN A 155 -15.28 27.19 -20.65
C GLN A 155 -15.78 27.58 -22.05
N LEU A 156 -17.10 27.73 -22.19
CA LEU A 156 -17.74 28.12 -23.45
C LEU A 156 -18.50 29.43 -23.24
N ASN A 157 -18.33 30.36 -24.18
CA ASN A 157 -19.08 31.63 -24.20
C ASN A 157 -20.50 31.44 -24.75
N ASP A 158 -20.66 30.52 -25.71
CA ASP A 158 -21.96 30.18 -26.30
C ASP A 158 -22.09 28.66 -26.39
N VAL A 159 -23.28 28.17 -26.06
CA VAL A 159 -23.65 26.76 -26.12
C VAL A 159 -24.85 26.51 -27.02
N ALA A 160 -25.32 27.51 -27.77
CA ALA A 160 -26.46 27.41 -28.67
C ALA A 160 -26.29 26.29 -29.71
N PHE A 161 -25.05 25.99 -30.13
CA PHE A 161 -24.76 24.88 -31.04
C PHE A 161 -25.23 23.51 -30.50
N LEU A 162 -25.36 23.33 -29.17
CA LEU A 162 -25.89 22.09 -28.57
C LEU A 162 -27.33 21.79 -29.03
N THR A 163 -28.09 22.82 -29.42
CA THR A 163 -29.48 22.67 -29.86
C THR A 163 -29.62 21.85 -31.16
N GLN A 164 -28.55 21.68 -31.93
CA GLN A 164 -28.55 20.78 -33.08
C GLN A 164 -28.89 19.32 -32.69
N TRP A 165 -28.60 18.93 -31.44
CA TRP A 165 -28.89 17.60 -30.89
C TRP A 165 -30.09 17.60 -29.94
N LYS A 166 -30.96 18.62 -29.95
CA LYS A 166 -32.14 18.68 -29.06
C LYS A 166 -33.02 17.43 -29.09
N ASP A 167 -33.03 16.73 -30.23
CA ASP A 167 -33.84 15.53 -30.48
C ASP A 167 -33.08 14.21 -30.26
N SER A 168 -31.76 14.24 -30.04
CA SER A 168 -30.91 13.06 -29.87
C SER A 168 -30.12 13.01 -28.56
N LEU A 169 -29.77 14.15 -27.97
CA LEU A 169 -28.91 14.21 -26.79
C LEU A 169 -29.65 13.74 -25.54
N VAL A 170 -29.10 12.70 -24.89
CA VAL A 170 -29.64 12.02 -23.71
C VAL A 170 -28.80 12.31 -22.47
N SER A 171 -27.49 12.51 -22.63
CA SER A 171 -26.56 12.80 -21.53
C SER A 171 -25.71 14.03 -21.85
N LEU A 172 -25.65 14.97 -20.90
CA LEU A 172 -24.80 16.16 -21.00
C LEU A 172 -24.07 16.38 -19.67
N VAL A 173 -22.73 16.41 -19.73
CA VAL A 173 -21.86 16.67 -18.59
C VAL A 173 -21.11 17.98 -18.82
N LEU A 174 -21.32 18.94 -17.92
CA LEU A 174 -20.74 20.28 -17.88
C LEU A 174 -20.03 20.53 -16.55
N TYR A 175 -19.48 19.48 -15.95
CA TYR A 175 -18.78 19.58 -14.67
C TYR A 175 -17.70 20.66 -14.74
N ASN A 176 -17.61 21.56 -13.77
CA ASN A 176 -16.62 22.65 -13.77
C ASN A 176 -16.71 23.63 -14.96
N MET A 177 -17.90 23.83 -15.52
CA MET A 177 -18.17 24.94 -16.45
C MET A 177 -18.76 26.14 -15.68
N ASP A 178 -18.26 27.37 -15.91
CA ASP A 178 -18.91 28.57 -15.36
C ASP A 178 -20.17 28.90 -16.17
N LEU A 179 -21.32 28.50 -15.63
CA LEU A 179 -22.61 28.65 -16.30
C LEU A 179 -23.12 30.10 -16.25
N SER A 180 -23.99 30.42 -17.20
CA SER A 180 -24.72 31.70 -17.25
C SER A 180 -26.21 31.40 -17.38
N GLU A 181 -27.07 32.40 -17.15
CA GLU A 181 -28.51 32.23 -17.38
C GLU A 181 -28.83 31.84 -18.83
N GLU A 182 -28.05 32.33 -19.80
CA GLU A 182 -28.19 31.96 -21.21
C GLU A 182 -27.86 30.48 -21.45
N HIS A 183 -26.79 29.98 -20.82
CA HIS A 183 -26.46 28.55 -20.86
C HIS A 183 -27.60 27.70 -20.31
N ILE A 184 -28.21 28.10 -19.19
CA ILE A 184 -29.34 27.40 -18.58
C ILE A 184 -30.56 27.37 -19.51
N GLN A 185 -30.86 28.47 -20.21
CA GLN A 185 -31.96 28.53 -21.18
C GLN A 185 -31.75 27.56 -22.35
N VAL A 186 -30.52 27.43 -22.84
CA VAL A 186 -30.20 26.46 -23.90
C VAL A 186 -30.34 25.03 -23.40
N ILE A 187 -29.80 24.73 -22.22
CA ILE A 187 -29.89 23.38 -21.60
C ILE A 187 -31.36 22.96 -21.45
N ALA A 188 -32.24 23.87 -21.01
CA ALA A 188 -33.67 23.60 -20.87
C ALA A 188 -34.38 23.24 -22.19
N GLN A 189 -33.82 23.59 -23.35
CA GLN A 189 -34.38 23.22 -24.66
C GLN A 189 -34.10 21.76 -25.04
N LEU A 190 -33.15 21.10 -24.37
CA LEU A 190 -32.71 19.72 -24.64
C LEU A 190 -33.65 18.70 -23.98
N ARG A 191 -34.91 18.66 -24.41
CA ARG A 191 -36.01 17.91 -23.75
C ARG A 191 -35.84 16.39 -23.70
N LYS A 192 -34.89 15.84 -24.48
CA LYS A 192 -34.55 14.41 -24.48
C LYS A 192 -33.55 14.01 -23.39
N LEU A 193 -32.95 14.99 -22.68
CA LEU A 193 -32.01 14.73 -21.60
C LEU A 193 -32.60 13.83 -20.52
N ARG A 194 -31.83 12.82 -20.16
CA ARG A 194 -32.05 11.91 -19.02
C ARG A 194 -30.98 12.07 -17.95
N HIS A 195 -29.78 12.52 -18.34
CA HIS A 195 -28.66 12.76 -17.46
C HIS A 195 -28.13 14.17 -17.69
N LEU A 196 -28.17 14.99 -16.65
CA LEU A 196 -27.60 16.32 -16.65
C LEU A 196 -26.64 16.43 -15.47
N ASP A 197 -25.40 16.79 -15.75
CA ASP A 197 -24.41 17.11 -14.74
C ASP A 197 -23.93 18.54 -14.97
N ILE A 198 -24.20 19.41 -14.01
CA ILE A 198 -23.69 20.79 -13.96
C ILE A 198 -22.86 21.01 -12.69
N SER A 199 -22.43 19.93 -12.04
CA SER A 199 -21.72 19.98 -10.78
C SER A 199 -20.38 20.71 -10.90
N ARG A 200 -19.77 21.03 -9.76
CA ARG A 200 -18.50 21.73 -9.74
C ARG A 200 -17.70 21.42 -8.49
N ASP A 201 -16.43 21.77 -8.54
CA ASP A 201 -15.60 21.83 -7.35
C ASP A 201 -15.98 23.04 -6.48
N HIS A 202 -16.49 22.76 -5.27
CA HIS A 202 -16.94 23.78 -4.32
C HIS A 202 -15.84 24.76 -3.92
N LEU A 203 -14.58 24.29 -3.87
CA LEU A 203 -13.44 25.08 -3.39
C LEU A 203 -12.89 26.05 -4.43
N SER A 204 -13.30 25.93 -5.69
CA SER A 204 -12.85 26.82 -6.74
C SER A 204 -13.56 28.18 -6.67
N SER A 205 -12.79 29.24 -6.46
CA SER A 205 -13.28 30.63 -6.50
C SER A 205 -13.50 31.15 -7.91
N TYR A 206 -13.13 30.39 -8.94
CA TYR A 206 -13.26 30.77 -10.34
C TYR A 206 -14.73 30.84 -10.80
N TYR A 207 -15.56 29.88 -10.37
CA TYR A 207 -16.94 29.74 -10.83
C TYR A 207 -17.87 30.72 -10.13
N LYS A 208 -18.46 31.65 -10.90
CA LYS A 208 -19.31 32.72 -10.38
C LYS A 208 -20.78 32.35 -10.37
N PHE A 209 -21.21 31.42 -11.23
CA PHE A 209 -22.60 30.98 -11.28
C PHE A 209 -23.09 30.52 -9.91
N LYS A 210 -24.35 30.76 -9.58
CA LYS A 210 -24.95 30.22 -8.37
C LYS A 210 -26.30 29.63 -8.69
N LEU A 211 -26.60 28.51 -8.07
CA LEU A 211 -27.84 27.79 -8.34
C LEU A 211 -29.00 28.47 -7.60
N THR A 212 -30.09 28.71 -8.32
CA THR A 212 -31.30 29.37 -7.80
C THR A 212 -32.50 28.42 -7.85
N ARG A 213 -33.56 28.75 -7.11
CA ARG A 213 -34.80 27.99 -7.16
C ARG A 213 -35.42 28.00 -8.56
N ARG A 214 -35.28 29.13 -9.26
CA ARG A 214 -35.75 29.33 -10.65
C ARG A 214 -35.11 28.34 -11.62
N VAL A 215 -33.80 28.13 -11.54
CA VAL A 215 -33.07 27.18 -12.41
C VAL A 215 -33.58 25.76 -12.19
N LEU A 216 -33.75 25.34 -10.93
CA LEU A 216 -34.27 24.02 -10.60
C LEU A 216 -35.71 23.82 -11.10
N ASN A 217 -36.59 24.83 -10.94
CA ASN A 217 -37.95 24.78 -11.50
C ASN A 217 -37.92 24.61 -13.02
N LEU A 218 -37.06 25.38 -13.71
CA LEU A 218 -36.93 25.32 -15.16
C LEU A 218 -36.54 23.91 -15.63
N PHE A 219 -35.60 23.25 -14.95
CA PHE A 219 -35.22 21.88 -15.24
C PHE A 219 -36.36 20.89 -15.00
N VAL A 220 -37.08 21.01 -13.88
CA VAL A 220 -38.22 20.12 -13.57
C VAL A 220 -39.34 20.26 -14.61
N GLU A 221 -39.62 21.49 -15.06
CA GLU A 221 -40.67 21.78 -16.05
C GLU A 221 -40.30 21.32 -17.46
N ASN A 222 -39.05 21.55 -17.90
CA ASN A 222 -38.66 21.33 -19.29
C ASN A 222 -37.97 19.98 -19.54
N LEU A 223 -37.20 19.47 -18.58
CA LEU A 223 -36.46 18.21 -18.69
C LEU A 223 -37.26 17.05 -18.10
N VAL A 224 -38.47 16.84 -18.60
CA VAL A 224 -39.43 15.85 -18.04
C VAL A 224 -38.96 14.39 -18.08
N ASN A 225 -37.90 14.09 -18.83
CA ASN A 225 -37.30 12.77 -18.96
C ASN A 225 -36.09 12.57 -18.03
N LEU A 226 -35.74 13.56 -17.20
CA LEU A 226 -34.58 13.51 -16.34
C LEU A 226 -34.67 12.35 -15.35
N THR A 227 -33.59 11.57 -15.30
CA THR A 227 -33.41 10.43 -14.38
C THR A 227 -32.19 10.62 -13.49
N SER A 228 -31.25 11.47 -13.90
CA SER A 228 -30.04 11.79 -13.17
C SER A 228 -29.77 13.28 -13.24
N LEU A 229 -29.56 13.89 -12.08
CA LEU A 229 -29.17 15.30 -11.96
C LEU A 229 -28.01 15.41 -10.99
N ASP A 230 -26.89 16.00 -11.41
CA ASP A 230 -25.80 16.34 -10.51
C ASP A 230 -25.63 17.85 -10.40
N ILE A 231 -25.77 18.35 -9.17
CA ILE A 231 -25.60 19.76 -8.80
C ILE A 231 -24.62 19.91 -7.63
N SER A 232 -23.75 18.92 -7.44
CA SER A 232 -22.76 18.90 -6.36
C SER A 232 -21.84 20.13 -6.42
N GLY A 233 -21.42 20.61 -5.25
CA GLY A 233 -20.55 21.77 -5.07
C GLY A 233 -21.20 23.14 -5.31
N HIS A 234 -22.48 23.21 -5.66
CA HIS A 234 -23.18 24.49 -5.76
C HIS A 234 -23.58 25.07 -4.40
N THR A 235 -23.42 26.39 -4.28
CA THR A 235 -24.04 27.18 -3.21
C THR A 235 -25.43 27.65 -3.67
N MET A 236 -26.44 27.42 -2.84
CA MET A 236 -27.82 27.86 -3.10
C MET A 236 -27.97 29.33 -2.70
N LEU A 237 -28.49 30.18 -3.60
CA LEU A 237 -28.77 31.60 -3.31
C LEU A 237 -30.08 31.83 -2.56
N GLU A 238 -31.07 30.96 -2.79
CA GLU A 238 -32.42 31.11 -2.28
C GLU A 238 -32.79 29.89 -1.44
N ASN A 239 -33.71 30.08 -0.49
CA ASN A 239 -34.21 28.95 0.26
C ASN A 239 -35.05 28.03 -0.64
N CYS A 240 -34.45 26.90 -1.02
CA CYS A 240 -35.09 25.85 -1.79
C CYS A 240 -35.82 24.84 -0.89
N THR A 241 -35.79 25.04 0.43
CA THR A 241 -36.46 24.16 1.39
C THR A 241 -37.91 24.58 1.62
N ILE A 242 -38.69 23.63 2.13
CA ILE A 242 -40.08 23.85 2.50
C ILE A 242 -40.15 24.18 4.00
N PRO A 243 -41.00 25.13 4.45
CA PRO A 243 -41.05 25.53 5.85
C PRO A 243 -41.34 24.36 6.82
N SER A 244 -40.64 24.37 7.98
CA SER A 244 -40.49 23.23 8.92
C SER A 244 -41.75 22.62 9.56
N MET A 245 -42.94 23.17 9.32
CA MET A 245 -44.19 22.63 9.90
C MET A 245 -44.58 21.26 9.29
N GLU A 246 -44.09 20.93 8.08
CA GLU A 246 -44.35 19.63 7.42
C GLU A 246 -43.24 18.59 7.63
N GLU A 247 -42.03 18.96 8.09
CA GLU A 247 -40.89 18.03 8.19
C GLU A 247 -40.95 17.09 9.41
N LYS A 248 -41.80 17.40 10.41
CA LYS A 248 -41.58 16.92 11.78
C LYS A 248 -42.06 15.50 12.14
N MET A 249 -42.58 14.66 11.25
CA MET A 249 -43.18 13.39 11.74
C MET A 249 -43.19 12.16 10.80
N GLY A 250 -42.38 12.11 9.74
CA GLY A 250 -42.43 11.02 8.74
C GLY A 250 -41.16 10.17 8.60
N GLN A 251 -41.32 8.90 8.23
CA GLN A 251 -40.26 8.08 7.64
C GLN A 251 -39.70 8.76 6.37
N THR A 252 -38.42 8.54 6.05
CA THR A 252 -37.82 9.05 4.81
C THR A 252 -38.64 8.61 3.60
N SER A 253 -38.78 9.49 2.61
CA SER A 253 -39.62 9.25 1.43
C SER A 253 -38.93 9.78 0.20
N ILE A 254 -39.00 9.02 -0.88
CA ILE A 254 -38.48 9.37 -2.21
C ILE A 254 -39.57 9.89 -3.14
N GLU A 255 -40.82 9.97 -2.70
CA GLU A 255 -41.92 10.48 -3.52
C GLU A 255 -41.73 11.97 -3.82
N PRO A 256 -41.71 12.39 -5.10
CA PRO A 256 -41.56 13.79 -5.47
C PRO A 256 -42.49 14.73 -4.69
N ALA A 257 -43.78 14.40 -4.59
CA ALA A 257 -44.77 15.24 -3.90
C ALA A 257 -44.43 15.56 -2.44
N LYS A 258 -43.64 14.71 -1.78
CA LYS A 258 -43.19 14.86 -0.38
C LYS A 258 -41.79 15.48 -0.25
N SER A 259 -41.13 15.79 -1.38
CA SER A 259 -39.78 16.34 -1.41
C SER A 259 -39.65 17.56 -0.51
N SER A 260 -38.59 17.59 0.30
CA SER A 260 -38.16 18.75 1.10
C SER A 260 -37.49 19.83 0.23
N ILE A 261 -37.09 19.47 -0.99
CA ILE A 261 -36.56 20.40 -2.01
C ILE A 261 -37.74 20.86 -2.87
N ALA A 262 -38.18 22.12 -2.69
CA ALA A 262 -39.44 22.62 -3.21
C ALA A 262 -39.60 22.47 -4.74
N PRO A 263 -38.59 22.79 -5.58
CA PRO A 263 -38.68 22.53 -7.02
C PRO A 263 -38.93 21.07 -7.39
N PHE A 264 -38.35 20.13 -6.63
CA PHE A 264 -38.44 18.71 -6.95
C PHE A 264 -39.80 18.08 -6.62
N ARG A 265 -40.73 18.83 -5.99
CA ARG A 265 -42.14 18.41 -5.91
C ARG A 265 -42.82 18.28 -7.26
N GLY A 266 -42.32 18.99 -8.29
CA GLY A 266 -42.82 18.90 -9.65
C GLY A 266 -42.31 17.70 -10.46
N LEU A 267 -41.38 16.89 -9.93
CA LEU A 267 -40.87 15.73 -10.66
C LEU A 267 -41.99 14.68 -10.85
N LYS A 268 -42.04 14.09 -12.05
CA LYS A 268 -43.01 13.04 -12.38
C LYS A 268 -42.71 11.70 -11.69
N ARG A 269 -41.46 11.47 -11.33
CA ARG A 269 -40.95 10.25 -10.71
C ARG A 269 -39.67 10.58 -9.90
N PRO A 270 -39.30 9.76 -8.90
CA PRO A 270 -38.01 9.90 -8.24
C PRO A 270 -36.86 9.76 -9.25
N LEU A 271 -35.79 10.51 -9.05
CA LEU A 271 -34.57 10.37 -9.83
C LEU A 271 -33.86 9.06 -9.49
N GLN A 272 -33.18 8.46 -10.47
CA GLN A 272 -32.28 7.32 -10.22
C GLN A 272 -31.03 7.78 -9.46
N PHE A 273 -30.52 8.96 -9.80
CA PHE A 273 -29.37 9.58 -9.13
C PHE A 273 -29.60 11.07 -8.93
N LEU A 274 -29.26 11.58 -7.75
CA LEU A 274 -29.22 13.00 -7.45
C LEU A 274 -27.92 13.35 -6.73
N GLY A 275 -27.05 14.07 -7.43
CA GLY A 275 -25.76 14.48 -6.90
C GLY A 275 -25.88 15.76 -6.08
N LEU A 276 -25.64 15.66 -4.77
CA LEU A 276 -25.77 16.76 -3.80
C LEU A 276 -24.54 16.90 -2.89
N PHE A 277 -23.41 16.30 -3.27
CA PHE A 277 -22.18 16.37 -2.49
C PHE A 277 -21.75 17.83 -2.30
N GLU A 278 -21.40 18.22 -1.08
CA GLU A 278 -21.06 19.60 -0.71
C GLU A 278 -22.15 20.64 -1.05
N THR A 279 -23.41 20.22 -1.00
CA THR A 279 -24.57 21.12 -1.05
C THR A 279 -25.33 21.05 0.27
N SER A 280 -25.93 22.16 0.70
CA SER A 280 -26.79 22.16 1.90
C SER A 280 -28.05 21.29 1.74
N LEU A 281 -28.42 20.95 0.50
CA LEU A 281 -29.62 20.18 0.18
C LEU A 281 -29.51 18.69 0.55
N CYS A 282 -28.30 18.11 0.58
CA CYS A 282 -28.13 16.69 0.90
C CYS A 282 -28.52 16.35 2.36
N ARG A 283 -28.60 17.35 3.23
CA ARG A 283 -28.93 17.21 4.66
C ARG A 283 -30.44 17.08 4.90
N LEU A 284 -31.27 17.39 3.90
CA LEU A 284 -32.72 17.30 3.99
C LEU A 284 -33.22 15.86 4.18
N THR A 285 -34.47 15.71 4.63
CA THR A 285 -35.05 14.40 5.00
C THR A 285 -35.68 13.68 3.82
N HIS A 286 -36.48 14.38 3.01
CA HIS A 286 -37.19 13.81 1.86
C HIS A 286 -36.53 14.26 0.56
N ILE A 287 -35.61 13.44 0.07
CA ILE A 287 -34.89 13.66 -1.19
C ILE A 287 -35.44 12.68 -2.23
N PRO A 288 -36.05 13.14 -3.34
CA PRO A 288 -36.77 12.29 -4.27
C PRO A 288 -35.85 11.57 -5.26
N ALA A 289 -34.93 10.75 -4.74
CA ALA A 289 -34.01 9.95 -5.54
C ALA A 289 -33.67 8.61 -4.88
N TYR A 290 -33.37 7.60 -5.70
CA TYR A 290 -32.95 6.28 -5.23
C TYR A 290 -31.50 6.26 -4.75
N LYS A 291 -30.60 7.01 -5.43
CA LYS A 291 -29.20 7.16 -5.04
C LYS A 291 -28.88 8.65 -4.89
N VAL A 292 -28.36 9.02 -3.73
CA VAL A 292 -28.02 10.42 -3.40
C VAL A 292 -26.54 10.49 -3.02
N SER A 293 -25.74 11.31 -3.72
CA SER A 293 -24.40 11.67 -3.23
C SER A 293 -24.51 12.86 -2.28
N GLY A 294 -23.70 12.91 -1.23
CA GLY A 294 -23.85 13.90 -0.18
C GLY A 294 -22.83 13.72 0.95
N ASP A 295 -22.88 14.61 1.93
CA ASP A 295 -21.99 14.61 3.11
C ASP A 295 -22.73 14.30 4.43
N LYS A 296 -24.01 13.89 4.37
CA LYS A 296 -24.85 13.69 5.56
C LYS A 296 -24.53 12.41 6.33
N ASN A 297 -24.26 11.30 5.63
CA ASN A 297 -24.13 9.97 6.21
C ASN A 297 -23.26 9.04 5.34
N GLU A 298 -22.95 7.86 5.87
CA GLU A 298 -22.13 6.84 5.20
C GLU A 298 -22.63 6.51 3.79
N GLU A 299 -23.93 6.25 3.60
CA GLU A 299 -24.48 5.88 2.30
C GLU A 299 -24.28 6.98 1.24
N GLN A 300 -24.53 8.24 1.63
CA GLN A 300 -24.32 9.39 0.74
C GLN A 300 -22.85 9.59 0.38
N VAL A 301 -21.95 9.38 1.34
CA VAL A 301 -20.50 9.48 1.13
C VAL A 301 -20.02 8.36 0.19
N LEU A 302 -20.46 7.12 0.39
CA LEU A 302 -20.13 6.00 -0.50
C LEU A 302 -20.68 6.22 -1.92
N ASN A 303 -21.89 6.77 -2.05
CA ASN A 303 -22.44 7.16 -3.34
C ASN A 303 -21.59 8.25 -4.03
N ALA A 304 -21.03 9.20 -3.26
CA ALA A 304 -20.14 10.23 -3.79
C ALA A 304 -18.82 9.64 -4.29
N ILE A 305 -18.15 8.80 -3.49
CA ILE A 305 -16.92 8.13 -3.91
C ILE A 305 -17.16 7.35 -5.20
N GLU A 306 -18.22 6.54 -5.25
CA GLU A 306 -18.57 5.73 -6.42
C GLU A 306 -18.86 6.57 -7.67
N ALA A 307 -19.54 7.71 -7.53
CA ALA A 307 -19.88 8.57 -8.65
C ALA A 307 -18.68 9.35 -9.21
N TYR A 308 -17.73 9.75 -8.34
CA TYR A 308 -16.71 10.73 -8.70
C TYR A 308 -15.31 10.16 -8.91
N THR A 309 -15.08 8.91 -8.50
CA THR A 309 -13.76 8.26 -8.57
C THR A 309 -13.16 8.28 -9.97
N GLU A 310 -13.91 8.20 -11.05
CA GLU A 310 -13.27 8.03 -12.37
C GLU A 310 -12.55 9.29 -12.89
N HIS A 311 -13.15 10.47 -12.70
CA HIS A 311 -12.76 11.70 -13.40
C HIS A 311 -12.59 12.93 -12.49
N ARG A 312 -12.90 12.83 -11.19
CA ARG A 312 -12.94 13.97 -10.25
C ARG A 312 -12.13 13.65 -8.99
N PRO A 313 -10.79 13.59 -9.09
CA PRO A 313 -9.96 13.19 -7.97
C PRO A 313 -10.11 14.13 -6.75
N GLU A 314 -10.34 15.42 -6.99
CA GLU A 314 -10.46 16.45 -5.95
C GLU A 314 -11.69 16.20 -5.06
N ILE A 315 -12.83 15.87 -5.68
CA ILE A 315 -14.07 15.53 -4.97
C ILE A 315 -13.94 14.15 -4.30
N THR A 316 -13.34 13.19 -5.00
CA THR A 316 -13.13 11.83 -4.49
C THR A 316 -12.30 11.82 -3.21
N SER A 317 -11.20 12.59 -3.19
CA SER A 317 -10.36 12.72 -2.00
C SER A 317 -11.13 13.28 -0.80
N ARG A 318 -11.96 14.30 -1.00
CA ARG A 318 -12.78 14.86 0.08
C ARG A 318 -13.87 13.89 0.56
N ALA A 319 -14.50 13.16 -0.36
CA ALA A 319 -15.48 12.13 0.00
C ALA A 319 -14.83 10.98 0.79
N ILE A 320 -13.64 10.52 0.38
CA ILE A 320 -12.87 9.52 1.13
C ILE A 320 -12.46 10.05 2.51
N ASN A 321 -12.12 11.35 2.63
CA ASN A 321 -11.80 11.95 3.91
C ASN A 321 -13.01 11.92 4.88
N LEU A 322 -14.23 12.17 4.38
CA LEU A 322 -15.45 12.00 5.18
C LEU A 322 -15.68 10.54 5.59
N LEU A 323 -15.41 9.60 4.69
CA LEU A 323 -15.48 8.16 5.01
C LEU A 323 -14.45 7.78 6.10
N PHE A 324 -13.24 8.33 6.02
CA PHE A 324 -12.23 8.19 7.07
C PHE A 324 -12.75 8.71 8.42
N ASP A 325 -13.36 9.90 8.45
CA ASP A 325 -13.90 10.48 9.68
C ASP A 325 -15.01 9.61 10.27
N ILE A 326 -15.90 9.07 9.43
CA ILE A 326 -16.94 8.12 9.86
C ILE A 326 -16.32 6.84 10.42
N ALA A 327 -15.42 6.18 9.66
CA ALA A 327 -14.83 4.91 10.03
C ALA A 327 -13.93 4.98 11.28
N ARG A 328 -13.40 6.17 11.59
CA ARG A 328 -12.61 6.42 12.80
C ARG A 328 -13.48 6.50 14.07
N ILE A 329 -14.70 7.01 13.96
CA ILE A 329 -15.58 7.30 15.11
C ILE A 329 -16.59 6.18 15.33
N GLU A 330 -17.09 5.57 14.26
CA GLU A 330 -18.18 4.61 14.28
C GLU A 330 -17.86 3.36 13.45
N ARG A 331 -18.58 2.27 13.72
CA ARG A 331 -18.45 1.05 12.93
C ARG A 331 -19.06 1.26 11.54
N CYS A 332 -18.29 1.01 10.49
CA CYS A 332 -18.74 1.10 9.11
C CYS A 332 -19.75 -0.01 8.81
N SER A 333 -20.95 0.38 8.34
CA SER A 333 -22.05 -0.54 8.11
C SER A 333 -21.94 -1.28 6.76
N GLN A 334 -21.37 -0.62 5.75
CA GLN A 334 -21.19 -1.14 4.40
C GLN A 334 -19.70 -1.41 4.10
N LEU A 335 -19.01 -2.09 5.01
CA LEU A 335 -17.56 -2.30 4.96
C LEU A 335 -17.03 -2.77 3.61
N LEU A 336 -17.63 -3.83 3.04
CA LEU A 336 -17.17 -4.40 1.77
C LEU A 336 -17.24 -3.40 0.62
N ARG A 337 -18.30 -2.60 0.59
CA ARG A 337 -18.49 -1.54 -0.39
C ARG A 337 -17.47 -0.42 -0.17
N ALA A 338 -17.27 0.01 1.07
CA ALA A 338 -16.28 1.01 1.45
C ALA A 338 -14.86 0.61 1.02
N LEU A 339 -14.42 -0.61 1.37
CA LEU A 339 -13.12 -1.13 0.97
C LEU A 339 -12.97 -1.18 -0.56
N GLN A 340 -13.97 -1.70 -1.28
CA GLN A 340 -13.90 -1.79 -2.74
C GLN A 340 -13.78 -0.41 -3.39
N LEU A 341 -14.50 0.60 -2.88
CA LEU A 341 -14.45 1.97 -3.38
C LEU A 341 -13.11 2.63 -3.11
N VAL A 342 -12.57 2.52 -1.89
CA VAL A 342 -11.25 3.08 -1.54
C VAL A 342 -10.12 2.40 -2.33
N ILE A 343 -10.15 1.07 -2.46
CA ILE A 343 -9.21 0.32 -3.33
C ILE A 343 -9.29 0.82 -4.77
N THR A 344 -10.51 1.03 -5.29
CA THR A 344 -10.71 1.51 -6.67
C THR A 344 -10.14 2.91 -6.84
N ALA A 345 -10.38 3.83 -5.90
CA ALA A 345 -9.86 5.19 -5.95
C ALA A 345 -8.32 5.23 -5.91
N LEU A 346 -7.70 4.50 -4.99
CA LEU A 346 -6.24 4.41 -4.88
C LEU A 346 -5.59 3.78 -6.12
N LYS A 347 -6.26 2.81 -6.77
CA LYS A 347 -5.81 2.22 -8.04
C LYS A 347 -6.05 3.13 -9.25
N CYS A 348 -7.08 3.95 -9.21
CA CYS A 348 -7.46 4.84 -10.30
C CYS A 348 -6.57 6.09 -10.34
N HIS A 349 -6.18 6.58 -9.17
CA HIS A 349 -5.41 7.81 -9.00
C HIS A 349 -4.12 7.52 -8.25
N LYS A 350 -3.26 6.72 -8.89
CA LYS A 350 -1.97 6.31 -8.31
C LYS A 350 -0.99 7.48 -8.15
N ASP A 351 -1.16 8.55 -8.94
CA ASP A 351 -0.30 9.73 -8.97
C ASP A 351 -0.94 10.96 -8.28
N ASP A 352 -2.17 10.84 -7.75
CA ASP A 352 -2.80 11.87 -6.93
C ASP A 352 -2.43 11.74 -5.44
N LYS A 353 -1.59 12.66 -4.97
CA LYS A 353 -1.15 12.70 -3.56
C LYS A 353 -2.30 12.74 -2.55
N ASN A 354 -3.34 13.54 -2.80
CA ASN A 354 -4.41 13.75 -1.83
C ASN A 354 -5.25 12.47 -1.66
N ILE A 355 -5.53 11.77 -2.76
CA ILE A 355 -6.21 10.47 -2.72
C ILE A 355 -5.36 9.43 -2.01
N GLN A 356 -4.05 9.41 -2.24
CA GLN A 356 -3.16 8.43 -1.61
C GLN A 356 -3.07 8.66 -0.10
N VAL A 357 -2.99 9.92 0.35
CA VAL A 357 -3.02 10.28 1.78
C VAL A 357 -4.35 9.90 2.43
N THR A 358 -5.47 10.34 1.85
CA THR A 358 -6.81 10.14 2.44
C THR A 358 -7.27 8.68 2.36
N GLY A 359 -7.02 8.00 1.24
CA GLY A 359 -7.36 6.61 1.03
C GLY A 359 -6.53 5.65 1.89
N SER A 360 -5.22 5.86 2.03
CA SER A 360 -4.40 5.05 2.95
C SER A 360 -4.83 5.23 4.40
N ALA A 361 -5.20 6.44 4.81
CA ALA A 361 -5.75 6.71 6.15
C ALA A 361 -7.08 5.97 6.37
N ALA A 362 -7.99 5.98 5.39
CA ALA A 362 -9.25 5.26 5.46
C ALA A 362 -9.04 3.73 5.56
N LEU A 363 -8.11 3.17 4.77
CA LEU A 363 -7.82 1.74 4.78
C LEU A 363 -7.37 1.24 6.16
N PHE A 364 -6.57 2.01 6.91
CA PHE A 364 -6.15 1.63 8.26
C PHE A 364 -7.35 1.32 9.18
N TYR A 365 -8.38 2.18 9.18
CA TYR A 365 -9.58 1.96 10.01
C TYR A 365 -10.50 0.89 9.43
N LEU A 366 -10.65 0.83 8.11
CA LEU A 366 -11.50 -0.16 7.43
C LEU A 366 -10.88 -1.59 7.46
N THR A 367 -9.65 -1.74 7.91
CA THR A 367 -8.95 -3.04 8.00
C THR A 367 -8.71 -3.50 9.43
N ASN A 368 -9.27 -2.80 10.42
CA ASN A 368 -9.14 -3.16 11.82
C ASN A 368 -9.59 -4.62 12.07
N SER A 369 -8.94 -5.26 13.05
CA SER A 369 -9.16 -6.65 13.48
C SER A 369 -10.64 -7.03 13.70
N GLU A 370 -11.48 -6.08 14.13
CA GLU A 370 -12.92 -6.27 14.31
C GLU A 370 -13.65 -6.67 13.03
N TYR A 371 -13.15 -6.24 11.87
CA TYR A 371 -13.73 -6.53 10.55
C TYR A 371 -13.16 -7.80 9.90
N ARG A 372 -12.23 -8.50 10.55
CA ARG A 372 -11.49 -9.61 9.94
C ARG A 372 -12.39 -10.72 9.40
N MET A 373 -13.50 -11.02 10.08
CA MET A 373 -14.45 -12.06 9.67
C MET A 373 -15.27 -11.68 8.42
N GLU A 374 -15.40 -10.40 8.11
CA GLU A 374 -16.14 -9.90 6.95
C GLU A 374 -15.26 -9.88 5.69
N GLN A 375 -13.93 -9.96 5.83
CA GLN A 375 -12.98 -9.78 4.74
C GLN A 375 -12.47 -11.10 4.17
N SER A 376 -12.73 -11.33 2.88
CA SER A 376 -12.14 -12.46 2.17
C SER A 376 -10.61 -12.32 2.03
N VAL A 377 -9.90 -13.45 1.91
CA VAL A 377 -8.46 -13.48 1.59
C VAL A 377 -8.15 -12.65 0.34
N LYS A 378 -9.01 -12.73 -0.69
CA LYS A 378 -8.84 -11.97 -1.94
C LYS A 378 -8.87 -10.46 -1.69
N LEU A 379 -9.84 -9.99 -0.90
CA LEU A 379 -9.97 -8.56 -0.58
C LEU A 379 -8.76 -8.07 0.24
N ARG A 380 -8.32 -8.84 1.23
CA ARG A 380 -7.13 -8.52 2.04
C ARG A 380 -5.86 -8.42 1.19
N ARG A 381 -5.65 -9.35 0.24
CA ARG A 381 -4.54 -9.25 -0.73
C ARG A 381 -4.62 -8.00 -1.59
N GLN A 382 -5.82 -7.60 -2.03
CA GLN A 382 -6.00 -6.37 -2.80
C GLN A 382 -5.66 -5.12 -1.97
N VAL A 383 -6.01 -5.08 -0.69
CA VAL A 383 -5.61 -4.01 0.23
C VAL A 383 -4.08 -3.95 0.34
N ILE A 384 -3.43 -5.08 0.64
CA ILE A 384 -1.96 -5.16 0.76
C ILE A 384 -1.29 -4.65 -0.52
N GLN A 385 -1.74 -5.10 -1.70
CA GLN A 385 -1.19 -4.62 -2.98
C GLN A 385 -1.28 -3.10 -3.13
N VAL A 386 -2.44 -2.51 -2.85
CA VAL A 386 -2.65 -1.06 -3.01
C VAL A 386 -1.82 -0.26 -2.00
N VAL A 387 -1.72 -0.75 -0.77
CA VAL A 387 -0.88 -0.15 0.27
C VAL A 387 0.59 -0.13 -0.17
N LEU A 388 1.10 -1.24 -0.72
CA LEU A 388 2.46 -1.31 -1.24
C LEU A 388 2.67 -0.42 -2.49
N ASN A 389 1.68 -0.33 -3.38
CA ASN A 389 1.74 0.61 -4.51
C ASN A 389 1.89 2.06 -4.01
N GLY A 390 1.11 2.45 -3.00
CA GLY A 390 1.22 3.77 -2.38
C GLY A 390 2.58 4.02 -1.74
N MET A 391 3.17 3.00 -1.11
CA MET A 391 4.52 3.10 -0.51
C MET A 391 5.63 3.21 -1.56
N GLU A 392 5.46 2.65 -2.76
CA GLU A 392 6.41 2.83 -3.87
C GLU A 392 6.35 4.23 -4.44
N SER A 393 5.14 4.69 -4.76
CA SER A 393 4.93 5.97 -5.43
C SER A 393 5.20 7.18 -4.52
N TYR A 394 4.98 7.08 -3.21
CA TYR A 394 5.07 8.22 -2.29
C TYR A 394 5.98 7.97 -1.10
N GLN A 395 7.14 8.61 -1.10
CA GLN A 395 8.08 8.60 0.03
C GLN A 395 7.67 9.55 1.18
N GLU A 396 6.49 10.16 1.12
CA GLU A 396 6.00 11.07 2.15
C GLU A 396 5.64 10.33 3.44
N VAL A 397 6.10 10.86 4.58
CA VAL A 397 5.95 10.27 5.92
C VAL A 397 4.49 9.88 6.22
N THR A 398 3.52 10.72 5.85
CA THR A 398 2.10 10.46 6.12
C THR A 398 1.58 9.20 5.42
N VAL A 399 1.86 9.05 4.12
CA VAL A 399 1.43 7.89 3.33
C VAL A 399 2.13 6.64 3.86
N GLN A 400 3.45 6.72 4.03
CA GLN A 400 4.25 5.61 4.52
C GLN A 400 3.79 5.14 5.91
N ARG A 401 3.51 6.06 6.83
CA ARG A 401 2.99 5.75 8.16
C ARG A 401 1.62 5.07 8.10
N ASN A 402 0.68 5.61 7.33
CA ASN A 402 -0.66 5.02 7.18
C ASN A 402 -0.59 3.61 6.58
N CYS A 403 0.26 3.44 5.57
CA CYS A 403 0.49 2.16 4.91
C CYS A 403 1.10 1.13 5.88
N CYS A 404 2.17 1.49 6.61
CA CYS A 404 2.78 0.60 7.59
C CYS A 404 1.79 0.21 8.71
N LEU A 405 1.01 1.16 9.23
CA LEU A 405 -0.03 0.87 10.21
C LEU A 405 -1.11 -0.09 9.66
N THR A 406 -1.48 0.08 8.40
CA THR A 406 -2.41 -0.82 7.71
C THR A 406 -1.82 -2.23 7.59
N LEU A 407 -0.53 -2.36 7.28
CA LEU A 407 0.15 -3.67 7.23
C LEU A 407 0.14 -4.39 8.59
N CYS A 408 0.26 -3.66 9.70
CA CYS A 408 0.18 -4.22 11.05
C CYS A 408 -1.20 -4.85 11.39
N ASN A 409 -2.26 -4.56 10.63
CA ASN A 409 -3.58 -5.18 10.84
C ASN A 409 -3.67 -6.61 10.28
N PHE A 410 -2.68 -7.06 9.51
CA PHE A 410 -2.64 -8.39 8.91
C PHE A 410 -1.72 -9.34 9.70
N SER A 411 -1.92 -10.65 9.54
CA SER A 411 -1.01 -11.64 10.12
C SER A 411 0.31 -11.65 9.35
N ILE A 412 1.41 -11.45 10.08
CA ILE A 412 2.78 -11.37 9.57
C ILE A 412 3.55 -12.59 10.11
N PRO A 413 4.23 -13.36 9.25
CA PRO A 413 4.46 -13.12 7.83
C PRO A 413 3.37 -13.67 6.87
N GLU A 414 2.41 -14.47 7.35
CA GLU A 414 1.61 -15.37 6.51
C GLU A 414 0.79 -14.66 5.42
N GLU A 415 0.21 -13.49 5.72
CA GLU A 415 -0.60 -12.76 4.75
C GLU A 415 0.23 -11.90 3.79
N LEU A 416 1.49 -11.63 4.13
CA LEU A 416 2.41 -10.80 3.35
C LEU A 416 3.36 -11.64 2.48
N GLU A 417 3.40 -12.96 2.67
CA GLU A 417 4.28 -13.89 1.97
C GLU A 417 4.27 -13.71 0.44
N PHE A 418 3.10 -13.53 -0.17
CA PHE A 418 2.96 -13.34 -1.63
C PHE A 418 3.60 -12.04 -2.18
N GLN A 419 4.00 -11.12 -1.30
CA GLN A 419 4.73 -9.88 -1.61
C GLN A 419 5.98 -9.73 -0.74
N TYR A 420 6.49 -10.83 -0.16
CA TYR A 420 7.52 -10.78 0.89
C TYR A 420 8.74 -9.94 0.51
N ARG A 421 9.27 -10.18 -0.70
CA ARG A 421 10.40 -9.44 -1.25
C ARG A 421 10.14 -7.93 -1.30
N ARG A 422 9.00 -7.56 -1.87
CA ARG A 422 8.57 -6.18 -2.10
C ARG A 422 8.35 -5.42 -0.79
N VAL A 423 7.71 -6.07 0.19
CA VAL A 423 7.52 -5.48 1.53
C VAL A 423 8.86 -5.19 2.20
N ASN A 424 9.80 -6.14 2.18
CA ASN A 424 11.12 -5.95 2.79
C ASN A 424 11.92 -4.83 2.11
N GLU A 425 11.92 -4.77 0.77
CA GLU A 425 12.57 -3.69 0.02
C GLU A 425 12.02 -2.32 0.43
N LEU A 426 10.69 -2.18 0.55
CA LEU A 426 10.05 -0.92 0.95
C LEU A 426 10.37 -0.53 2.40
N LEU A 427 10.31 -1.48 3.33
CA LEU A 427 10.64 -1.21 4.74
C LEU A 427 12.12 -0.82 4.91
N LEU A 428 13.04 -1.48 4.20
CA LEU A 428 14.45 -1.12 4.22
C LEU A 428 14.69 0.26 3.60
N ASN A 429 13.97 0.63 2.54
CA ASN A 429 14.04 1.96 1.95
C ASN A 429 13.63 3.04 2.96
N ILE A 430 12.55 2.83 3.72
CA ILE A 430 12.14 3.74 4.81
C ILE A 430 13.27 3.86 5.84
N LEU A 431 13.81 2.74 6.32
CA LEU A 431 14.82 2.73 7.38
C LEU A 431 16.17 3.34 6.96
N ASN A 432 16.49 3.32 5.66
CA ASN A 432 17.76 3.83 5.13
C ASN A 432 17.78 5.33 4.83
N GLN A 433 16.63 6.02 4.86
CA GLN A 433 16.59 7.45 4.52
C GLN A 433 17.12 8.33 5.67
N SER A 434 17.82 9.43 5.34
CA SER A 434 18.63 10.21 6.30
C SER A 434 17.84 10.98 7.36
N ARG A 435 16.61 11.39 7.06
CA ARG A 435 15.71 12.11 7.98
C ARG A 435 14.45 11.30 8.21
N GLN A 436 14.52 10.36 9.16
CA GLN A 436 13.35 9.58 9.57
C GLN A 436 12.57 10.26 10.67
N ASP A 437 11.25 10.28 10.50
CA ASP A 437 10.33 10.50 11.60
C ASP A 437 10.42 9.29 12.57
N GLU A 438 10.42 9.56 13.87
CA GLU A 438 10.64 8.52 14.88
C GLU A 438 9.47 7.52 14.92
N SER A 439 8.25 7.98 14.63
CA SER A 439 7.05 7.16 14.67
C SER A 439 7.05 6.13 13.53
N ILE A 440 7.40 6.55 12.32
CA ILE A 440 7.49 5.64 11.16
C ILE A 440 8.66 4.66 11.32
N GLN A 441 9.81 5.12 11.81
CA GLN A 441 10.96 4.24 12.08
C GLN A 441 10.58 3.10 13.03
N ARG A 442 9.87 3.43 14.13
CA ARG A 442 9.42 2.42 15.10
C ARG A 442 8.49 1.38 14.49
N ILE A 443 7.54 1.80 13.65
CA ILE A 443 6.61 0.88 12.98
C ILE A 443 7.37 0.00 11.97
N ALA A 444 8.26 0.59 11.17
CA ALA A 444 9.02 -0.13 10.16
C ALA A 444 9.95 -1.20 10.77
N VAL A 445 10.67 -0.89 11.86
CA VAL A 445 11.49 -1.89 12.56
C VAL A 445 10.63 -2.99 13.19
N HIS A 446 9.46 -2.64 13.75
CA HIS A 446 8.53 -3.63 14.27
C HIS A 446 8.06 -4.61 13.18
N LEU A 447 7.66 -4.09 12.01
CA LEU A 447 7.27 -4.90 10.85
C LEU A 447 8.44 -5.78 10.36
N CYS A 448 9.65 -5.23 10.24
CA CYS A 448 10.85 -5.98 9.88
C CYS A 448 11.10 -7.15 10.85
N ASN A 449 11.04 -6.91 12.17
CA ASN A 449 11.24 -7.96 13.17
C ASN A 449 10.18 -9.08 13.05
N ALA A 450 8.92 -8.71 12.83
CA ALA A 450 7.84 -9.68 12.64
C ALA A 450 8.04 -10.51 11.35
N LEU A 451 8.48 -9.87 10.26
CA LEU A 451 8.71 -10.52 8.96
C LEU A 451 9.85 -11.55 8.97
N VAL A 452 10.91 -11.32 9.74
CA VAL A 452 12.05 -12.25 9.83
C VAL A 452 11.84 -13.33 10.91
N CYS A 453 10.81 -13.19 11.75
CA CYS A 453 10.59 -14.12 12.84
C CYS A 453 10.20 -15.51 12.33
N GLN A 454 9.24 -15.70 11.42
CA GLN A 454 8.72 -17.05 11.08
C GLN A 454 8.88 -17.42 9.60
N VAL A 455 10.05 -17.14 9.02
CA VAL A 455 10.35 -17.45 7.62
C VAL A 455 11.44 -18.51 7.47
N ASP A 456 11.45 -19.17 6.32
CA ASP A 456 12.49 -20.14 5.95
C ASP A 456 13.86 -19.46 5.73
N ASN A 457 14.90 -20.30 5.64
CA ASN A 457 16.28 -19.83 5.55
C ASN A 457 16.56 -19.11 4.22
N ASP A 458 15.93 -19.55 3.11
CA ASP A 458 16.08 -18.91 1.80
C ASP A 458 15.61 -17.45 1.82
N HIS A 459 14.46 -17.19 2.45
CA HIS A 459 13.95 -15.83 2.64
C HIS A 459 14.86 -14.99 3.54
N LYS A 460 15.36 -15.55 4.65
CA LYS A 460 16.30 -14.85 5.54
C LYS A 460 17.59 -14.46 4.83
N GLU A 461 18.17 -15.36 4.02
CA GLU A 461 19.36 -15.07 3.22
C GLU A 461 19.10 -13.99 2.16
N ALA A 462 17.97 -14.07 1.46
CA ALA A 462 17.60 -13.07 0.46
C ALA A 462 17.47 -11.67 1.09
N VAL A 463 16.80 -11.57 2.23
CA VAL A 463 16.65 -10.30 2.97
C VAL A 463 17.98 -9.80 3.53
N GLY A 464 18.85 -10.71 3.98
CA GLY A 464 20.23 -10.37 4.36
C GLY A 464 20.99 -9.70 3.22
N LYS A 465 20.94 -10.29 2.01
CA LYS A 465 21.56 -9.78 0.77
C LYS A 465 20.97 -8.44 0.31
N MET A 466 19.76 -8.07 0.73
CA MET A 466 19.18 -6.74 0.51
C MET A 466 19.77 -5.64 1.41
N GLY A 467 20.65 -5.99 2.36
CA GLY A 467 21.28 -5.05 3.28
C GLY A 467 20.59 -4.93 4.64
N PHE A 468 19.68 -5.85 4.99
CA PHE A 468 18.95 -5.82 6.25
C PHE A 468 19.86 -5.78 7.48
N VAL A 469 20.88 -6.65 7.52
CA VAL A 469 21.84 -6.73 8.64
C VAL A 469 22.55 -5.39 8.83
N MET A 470 23.07 -4.80 7.75
CA MET A 470 23.72 -3.50 7.77
C MET A 470 22.76 -2.39 8.25
N THR A 471 21.52 -2.36 7.78
CA THR A 471 20.52 -1.36 8.16
C THR A 471 20.22 -1.43 9.66
N MET A 472 19.97 -2.61 10.22
CA MET A 472 19.71 -2.77 11.66
C MET A 472 20.91 -2.33 12.51
N LEU A 473 22.13 -2.69 12.11
CA LEU A 473 23.35 -2.27 12.83
C LEU A 473 23.55 -0.75 12.80
N LYS A 474 23.24 -0.09 11.67
CA LYS A 474 23.26 1.39 11.58
C LYS A 474 22.26 2.04 12.54
N LEU A 475 21.06 1.47 12.69
CA LEU A 475 20.05 1.95 13.63
C LEU A 475 20.53 1.82 15.08
N ILE A 476 21.10 0.67 15.44
CA ILE A 476 21.69 0.41 16.75
C ILE A 476 22.83 1.40 17.03
N GLN A 477 23.74 1.58 16.08
CA GLN A 477 24.85 2.53 16.20
C GLN A 477 24.36 3.95 16.45
N LYS A 478 23.33 4.40 15.73
CA LYS A 478 22.72 5.72 15.93
C LYS A 478 22.12 5.85 17.34
N LYS A 479 21.28 4.88 17.74
CA LYS A 479 20.62 4.89 19.06
C LYS A 479 21.62 4.83 20.22
N LEU A 480 22.71 4.09 20.05
CA LEU A 480 23.83 4.05 20.99
C LEU A 480 24.54 5.41 21.09
N ALA A 481 24.81 6.08 19.95
CA ALA A 481 25.38 7.43 19.94
C ALA A 481 24.46 8.46 20.63
N ASP A 482 23.15 8.31 20.44
CA ASP A 482 22.10 9.10 21.10
C ASP A 482 21.84 8.67 22.55
N LYS A 483 22.56 7.66 23.07
CA LYS A 483 22.42 7.08 24.41
C LYS A 483 20.98 6.68 24.77
N THR A 484 20.24 6.23 23.77
CA THR A 484 18.82 5.90 23.87
C THR A 484 18.62 4.41 23.65
N CYS A 485 18.06 3.72 24.64
CA CYS A 485 17.63 2.33 24.53
C CYS A 485 16.09 2.29 24.58
N ASP A 486 15.48 2.35 23.40
CA ASP A 486 14.03 2.29 23.17
C ASP A 486 13.64 1.02 22.40
N GLN A 487 12.36 0.89 22.05
CA GLN A 487 11.84 -0.24 21.26
C GLN A 487 12.53 -0.38 19.90
N VAL A 488 13.04 0.71 19.31
CA VAL A 488 13.76 0.63 18.03
C VAL A 488 15.06 -0.14 18.22
N MET A 489 15.83 0.16 19.27
CA MET A 489 17.05 -0.58 19.58
C MET A 489 16.74 -2.05 19.92
N GLU A 490 15.75 -2.31 20.77
CA GLU A 490 15.38 -3.67 21.19
C GLU A 490 14.89 -4.53 20.00
N PHE A 491 14.00 -3.97 19.15
CA PHE A 491 13.52 -4.68 17.96
C PHE A 491 14.60 -4.82 16.88
N SER A 492 15.55 -3.90 16.77
CA SER A 492 16.68 -4.07 15.83
C SER A 492 17.56 -5.25 16.21
N TRP A 493 17.89 -5.39 17.50
CA TRP A 493 18.63 -6.56 17.99
C TRP A 493 17.82 -7.85 17.90
N SER A 494 16.51 -7.79 18.20
CA SER A 494 15.61 -8.96 18.04
C SER A 494 15.52 -9.40 16.57
N ALA A 495 15.44 -8.46 15.64
CA ALA A 495 15.41 -8.74 14.21
C ALA A 495 16.73 -9.35 13.73
N LEU A 496 17.86 -8.85 14.22
CA LEU A 496 19.17 -9.43 13.93
C LEU A 496 19.32 -10.84 14.51
N TRP A 497 18.81 -11.10 15.71
CA TRP A 497 18.78 -12.45 16.29
C TRP A 497 17.97 -13.40 15.39
N ASN A 498 16.78 -13.00 14.94
CA ASN A 498 15.94 -13.82 14.07
C ASN A 498 16.53 -14.06 12.68
N ILE A 499 17.16 -13.04 12.07
CA ILE A 499 17.72 -13.17 10.71
C ILE A 499 19.05 -13.92 10.66
N THR A 500 19.75 -14.09 11.79
CA THR A 500 21.02 -14.84 11.90
C THR A 500 20.80 -16.30 12.29
N ASP A 501 19.62 -16.64 12.78
CA ASP A 501 19.23 -18.00 13.15
C ASP A 501 19.32 -18.94 11.93
N GLU A 502 20.15 -19.98 12.05
CA GLU A 502 20.48 -20.98 11.02
C GLU A 502 20.94 -20.41 9.66
N THR A 503 21.56 -19.23 9.64
CA THR A 503 21.99 -18.57 8.39
C THR A 503 23.44 -18.04 8.48
N PRO A 504 24.43 -18.87 8.10
CA PRO A 504 25.85 -18.54 8.21
C PRO A 504 26.26 -17.23 7.52
N ASP A 505 25.74 -16.97 6.32
CA ASP A 505 26.01 -15.73 5.56
C ASP A 505 25.61 -14.48 6.35
N ASN A 506 24.44 -14.52 7.02
CA ASN A 506 23.95 -13.40 7.82
C ASN A 506 24.76 -13.21 9.11
N CYS A 507 25.20 -14.31 9.74
CA CYS A 507 26.14 -14.27 10.87
C CYS A 507 27.47 -13.63 10.47
N GLU A 508 28.00 -13.99 9.29
CA GLU A 508 29.24 -13.42 8.76
C GLU A 508 29.07 -11.92 8.46
N MET A 509 27.96 -11.51 7.84
CA MET A 509 27.63 -10.10 7.63
C MET A 509 27.61 -9.31 8.94
N PHE A 510 27.02 -9.86 10.01
CA PHE A 510 27.01 -9.20 11.33
C PHE A 510 28.43 -8.91 11.83
N LEU A 511 29.34 -9.88 11.72
CA LEU A 511 30.74 -9.72 12.11
C LEU A 511 31.44 -8.67 11.23
N ASN A 512 31.28 -8.77 9.91
CA ASN A 512 31.90 -7.87 8.94
C ASN A 512 31.47 -6.41 9.12
N TYR A 513 30.22 -6.16 9.54
CA TYR A 513 29.70 -4.82 9.80
C TYR A 513 29.91 -4.33 11.24
N SER A 514 30.97 -4.80 11.91
CA SER A 514 31.35 -4.37 13.27
C SER A 514 30.31 -4.65 14.36
N GLY A 515 29.45 -5.67 14.16
CA GLY A 515 28.40 -6.03 15.12
C GLY A 515 28.95 -6.35 16.52
N MET A 516 30.12 -6.98 16.60
CA MET A 516 30.79 -7.28 17.87
C MET A 516 31.22 -6.03 18.65
N LYS A 517 31.63 -4.96 17.96
CA LYS A 517 31.97 -3.70 18.61
C LYS A 517 30.72 -3.05 19.21
N LEU A 518 29.63 -3.01 18.45
CA LEU A 518 28.35 -2.46 18.90
C LEU A 518 27.79 -3.23 20.09
N PHE A 519 27.94 -4.56 20.11
CA PHE A 519 27.59 -5.40 21.27
C PHE A 519 28.29 -4.93 22.55
N LEU A 520 29.63 -4.78 22.52
CA LEU A 520 30.41 -4.38 23.69
C LEU A 520 30.05 -2.97 24.17
N GLU A 521 29.86 -2.05 23.24
CA GLU A 521 29.49 -0.67 23.56
C GLU A 521 28.06 -0.60 24.15
N CYS A 522 27.11 -1.36 23.62
CA CYS A 522 25.75 -1.46 24.16
C CYS A 522 25.74 -2.07 25.57
N LEU A 523 26.47 -3.16 25.81
CA LEU A 523 26.56 -3.80 27.12
C LEU A 523 27.14 -2.85 28.17
N LYS A 524 28.11 -2.01 27.77
CA LYS A 524 28.73 -1.01 28.63
C LYS A 524 27.81 0.19 28.92
N GLU A 525 27.11 0.70 27.92
CA GLU A 525 26.25 1.88 28.06
C GLU A 525 24.91 1.55 28.75
N PHE A 526 24.39 0.32 28.57
CA PHE A 526 23.06 -0.07 29.02
C PHE A 526 23.03 -1.30 29.97
N PRO A 527 23.81 -1.33 31.07
CA PRO A 527 23.98 -2.51 31.92
C PRO A 527 22.70 -3.03 32.60
N GLU A 528 21.69 -2.18 32.72
CA GLU A 528 20.41 -2.52 33.37
C GLU A 528 19.33 -3.01 32.38
N LYS A 529 19.62 -3.06 31.07
CA LYS A 529 18.64 -3.39 30.02
C LYS A 529 18.66 -4.88 29.69
N GLN A 530 18.02 -5.68 30.53
CA GLN A 530 18.09 -7.14 30.43
C GLN A 530 17.48 -7.73 29.15
N GLU A 531 16.38 -7.17 28.65
CA GLU A 531 15.78 -7.60 27.39
C GLU A 531 16.71 -7.35 26.19
N LEU A 532 17.37 -6.20 26.16
CA LEU A 532 18.42 -5.90 25.18
C LEU A 532 19.56 -6.92 25.25
N HIS A 533 20.06 -7.20 26.46
CA HIS A 533 21.12 -8.17 26.69
C HIS A 533 20.75 -9.56 26.19
N ARG A 534 19.51 -10.01 26.48
CA ARG A 534 19.00 -11.29 26.00
C ARG A 534 19.01 -11.37 24.47
N ASN A 535 18.50 -10.35 23.78
CA ASN A 535 18.48 -10.32 22.31
C ASN A 535 19.90 -10.33 21.72
N MET A 536 20.81 -9.55 22.30
CA MET A 536 22.21 -9.51 21.88
C MET A 536 22.93 -10.85 22.08
N LEU A 537 22.72 -11.50 23.23
CA LEU A 537 23.36 -12.77 23.54
C LEU A 537 22.78 -13.92 22.72
N GLY A 538 21.48 -13.91 22.45
CA GLY A 538 20.84 -14.87 21.56
C GLY A 538 21.45 -14.84 20.15
N LEU A 539 21.65 -13.64 19.59
CA LEU A 539 22.34 -13.47 18.31
C LEU A 539 23.75 -14.05 18.34
N LEU A 540 24.54 -13.76 19.38
CA LEU A 540 25.90 -14.29 19.50
C LEU A 540 25.93 -15.80 19.69
N GLY A 541 24.87 -16.37 20.27
CA GLY A 541 24.60 -17.81 20.25
C GLY A 541 24.63 -18.34 18.82
N ASN A 542 23.77 -17.80 17.95
CA ASN A 542 23.68 -18.20 16.54
C ASN A 542 25.02 -18.04 15.81
N VAL A 543 25.78 -16.98 16.07
CA VAL A 543 27.12 -16.79 15.47
C VAL A 543 28.11 -17.85 15.95
N ALA A 544 28.07 -18.22 17.23
CA ALA A 544 28.95 -19.22 17.81
C ALA A 544 28.63 -20.65 17.31
N GLU A 545 27.41 -20.92 16.86
CA GLU A 545 27.03 -22.18 16.23
C GLU A 545 27.74 -22.41 14.88
N VAL A 546 28.18 -21.34 14.20
CA VAL A 546 28.90 -21.41 12.92
C VAL A 546 30.39 -21.63 13.17
N LYS A 547 30.89 -22.80 12.78
CA LYS A 547 32.27 -23.23 13.05
C LYS A 547 33.32 -22.28 12.48
N GLU A 548 33.09 -21.81 11.27
CA GLU A 548 34.03 -20.98 10.50
C GLU A 548 34.17 -19.57 11.11
N LEU A 549 33.17 -19.13 11.87
CA LEU A 549 33.12 -17.79 12.46
C LEU A 549 33.65 -17.73 13.91
N ARG A 550 33.68 -18.86 14.63
CA ARG A 550 34.19 -18.95 16.01
C ARG A 550 35.59 -18.36 16.22
N PRO A 551 36.57 -18.49 15.28
CA PRO A 551 37.87 -17.83 15.42
C PRO A 551 37.78 -16.31 15.58
N GLN A 552 36.75 -15.66 15.01
CA GLN A 552 36.54 -14.21 15.14
C GLN A 552 36.00 -13.82 16.53
N LEU A 553 35.36 -14.75 17.24
CA LEU A 553 34.90 -14.57 18.62
C LEU A 553 36.02 -14.78 19.65
N MET A 554 37.11 -15.43 19.26
CA MET A 554 38.25 -15.79 20.12
C MET A 554 39.16 -14.57 20.40
N THR A 555 38.63 -13.58 21.14
CA THR A 555 39.41 -12.44 21.64
C THR A 555 39.35 -12.33 23.15
N SER A 556 40.43 -11.81 23.76
CA SER A 556 40.53 -11.64 25.21
C SER A 556 39.35 -10.83 25.77
N GLN A 557 38.94 -9.78 25.06
CA GLN A 557 37.83 -8.93 25.47
C GLN A 557 36.49 -9.67 25.47
N PHE A 558 36.17 -10.40 24.39
CA PHE A 558 34.89 -11.11 24.30
C PHE A 558 34.81 -12.25 25.30
N ILE A 559 35.84 -13.09 25.38
CA ILE A 559 35.85 -14.21 26.31
C ILE A 559 35.76 -13.71 27.77
N SER A 560 36.44 -12.61 28.12
CA SER A 560 36.30 -11.99 29.44
C SER A 560 34.87 -11.57 29.73
N VAL A 561 34.19 -10.91 28.78
CA VAL A 561 32.80 -10.48 28.93
C VAL A 561 31.88 -11.68 29.16
N PHE A 562 31.93 -12.69 28.29
CA PHE A 562 31.10 -13.90 28.44
C PHE A 562 31.39 -14.63 29.74
N SER A 563 32.67 -14.75 30.11
CA SER A 563 33.10 -15.37 31.37
C SER A 563 32.54 -14.65 32.61
N ASN A 564 32.44 -13.32 32.58
CA ASN A 564 31.84 -12.54 33.65
C ASN A 564 30.30 -12.65 33.67
N LEU A 565 29.66 -12.75 32.50
CA LEU A 565 28.21 -12.91 32.40
C LEU A 565 27.70 -14.25 32.94
N LEU A 566 28.57 -15.26 33.09
CA LEU A 566 28.23 -16.54 33.73
C LEU A 566 27.72 -16.39 35.17
N GLU A 567 28.14 -15.34 35.89
CA GLU A 567 27.72 -15.07 37.26
C GLU A 567 26.48 -14.18 37.33
N SER A 568 25.96 -13.73 36.18
CA SER A 568 24.77 -12.88 36.11
C SER A 568 23.53 -13.65 36.56
N LYS A 569 22.78 -13.04 37.48
CA LYS A 569 21.44 -13.47 37.92
C LYS A 569 20.32 -12.62 37.32
N ALA A 570 20.66 -11.81 36.32
CA ALA A 570 19.71 -10.90 35.70
C ALA A 570 18.79 -11.67 34.74
N ASP A 571 17.49 -11.33 34.77
CA ASP A 571 16.43 -12.05 34.04
C ASP A 571 16.41 -13.57 34.36
N GLY A 572 16.61 -13.92 35.63
CA GLY A 572 16.73 -15.31 36.08
C GLY A 572 18.07 -15.92 35.69
N ILE A 573 18.04 -16.98 34.87
CA ILE A 573 19.26 -17.64 34.35
C ILE A 573 19.55 -17.27 32.90
N GLU A 574 18.75 -16.41 32.26
CA GLU A 574 18.79 -16.19 30.80
C GLU A 574 20.14 -15.68 30.31
N VAL A 575 20.66 -14.63 30.95
CA VAL A 575 21.91 -14.00 30.56
C VAL A 575 23.08 -14.97 30.74
N SER A 576 23.17 -15.63 31.90
CA SER A 576 24.23 -16.59 32.18
C SER A 576 24.12 -17.87 31.35
N TYR A 577 22.90 -18.34 31.06
CA TYR A 577 22.64 -19.48 30.19
C TYR A 577 23.11 -19.21 28.75
N ASN A 578 22.72 -18.08 28.15
CA ASN A 578 23.12 -17.74 26.78
C ASN A 578 24.63 -17.51 26.67
N ALA A 579 25.23 -16.83 27.65
CA ALA A 579 26.68 -16.65 27.72
C ALA A 579 27.42 -17.99 27.79
N CYS A 580 26.92 -18.93 28.60
CA CYS A 580 27.46 -20.28 28.69
C CYS A 580 27.27 -21.08 27.40
N GLY A 581 26.18 -20.86 26.67
CA GLY A 581 25.96 -21.46 25.34
C GLY A 581 27.01 -21.04 24.32
N VAL A 582 27.25 -19.73 24.19
CA VAL A 582 28.33 -19.19 23.33
C VAL A 582 29.67 -19.82 23.70
N LEU A 583 30.02 -19.81 25.00
CA LEU A 583 31.26 -20.43 25.47
C LEU A 583 31.29 -21.94 25.22
N SER A 584 30.17 -22.65 25.30
CA SER A 584 30.10 -24.09 25.04
C SER A 584 30.43 -24.42 23.59
N HIS A 585 29.93 -23.63 22.64
CA HIS A 585 30.33 -23.75 21.25
C HIS A 585 31.81 -23.42 21.05
N ILE A 586 32.35 -22.37 21.67
CA ILE A 586 33.79 -22.07 21.57
C ILE A 586 34.65 -23.18 22.17
N MET A 587 34.29 -23.68 23.35
CA MET A 587 35.02 -24.73 24.07
C MET A 587 35.01 -26.06 23.33
N PHE A 588 34.00 -26.30 22.49
CA PHE A 588 33.88 -27.50 21.67
C PHE A 588 35.04 -27.68 20.70
N ASP A 589 35.65 -26.59 20.19
CA ASP A 589 36.81 -26.68 19.28
C ASP A 589 38.09 -27.19 19.94
N GLY A 590 38.10 -27.32 21.27
CA GLY A 590 39.20 -27.89 22.02
C GLY A 590 40.28 -26.88 22.41
N LEU A 591 41.40 -27.41 22.88
CA LEU A 591 42.49 -26.59 23.44
C LEU A 591 43.24 -25.80 22.35
N GLU A 592 43.48 -26.43 21.19
CA GLU A 592 44.27 -25.83 20.11
C GLU A 592 43.61 -24.59 19.50
N ALA A 593 42.28 -24.51 19.56
CA ALA A 593 41.53 -23.34 19.09
C ALA A 593 41.53 -22.17 20.10
N TRP A 594 42.00 -22.37 21.34
CA TRP A 594 42.04 -21.34 22.38
C TRP A 594 43.23 -20.39 22.18
N GLY A 595 43.11 -19.50 21.19
CA GLY A 595 44.19 -18.62 20.73
C GLY A 595 44.50 -17.39 21.59
N ILE A 596 44.00 -17.30 22.83
CA ILE A 596 44.20 -16.14 23.72
C ILE A 596 44.91 -16.53 25.02
N CYS A 597 45.73 -15.61 25.55
CA CYS A 597 46.43 -15.83 26.82
C CYS A 597 45.52 -15.64 28.03
N GLU A 598 44.66 -14.61 28.01
CA GLU A 598 43.77 -14.25 29.11
C GLU A 598 42.34 -14.00 28.60
N PRO A 599 41.29 -14.52 29.27
CA PRO A 599 41.36 -15.41 30.41
C PRO A 599 41.85 -16.81 30.02
N HIS A 600 42.52 -17.49 30.96
CA HIS A 600 42.95 -18.87 30.77
C HIS A 600 41.76 -19.81 30.55
N ARG A 601 41.90 -20.76 29.61
CA ARG A 601 40.84 -21.73 29.27
C ARG A 601 40.33 -22.48 30.50
N GLU A 602 41.22 -22.96 31.38
CA GLU A 602 40.80 -23.69 32.59
C GLU A 602 39.98 -22.83 33.55
N GLU A 603 40.25 -21.53 33.63
CA GLU A 603 39.48 -20.62 34.49
C GLU A 603 38.05 -20.48 33.96
N VAL A 604 37.89 -20.24 32.66
CA VAL A 604 36.57 -20.11 32.03
C VAL A 604 35.80 -21.43 32.16
N VAL A 605 36.45 -22.57 31.95
CA VAL A 605 35.84 -23.90 32.16
C VAL A 605 35.32 -24.06 33.58
N LYS A 606 36.09 -23.67 34.61
CA LYS A 606 35.65 -23.75 36.02
C LYS A 606 34.44 -22.86 36.29
N ARG A 607 34.43 -21.64 35.76
CA ARG A 607 33.29 -20.72 35.90
C ARG A 607 32.04 -21.25 35.20
N MET A 608 32.17 -21.85 34.01
CA MET A 608 31.06 -22.48 33.31
C MET A 608 30.44 -23.62 34.13
N TRP A 609 31.27 -24.50 34.73
CA TRP A 609 30.78 -25.55 35.63
C TRP A 609 30.01 -24.97 36.82
N ALA A 610 30.57 -23.96 37.49
CA ALA A 610 29.91 -23.31 38.62
C ALA A 610 28.57 -22.68 38.23
N ALA A 611 28.50 -22.04 37.06
CA ALA A 611 27.26 -21.47 36.54
C ALA A 611 26.20 -22.54 36.28
N ILE A 612 26.52 -23.60 35.54
CA ILE A 612 25.57 -24.67 35.21
C ILE A 612 25.03 -25.36 36.47
N GLN A 613 25.90 -25.61 37.45
CA GLN A 613 25.51 -26.22 38.73
C GLN A 613 24.64 -25.30 39.61
N SER A 614 24.69 -23.98 39.39
CA SER A 614 23.92 -23.02 40.17
C SER A 614 22.47 -22.88 39.68
N TRP A 615 22.16 -23.32 38.45
CA TRP A 615 20.84 -23.14 37.86
C TRP A 615 19.84 -24.19 38.33
N ASP A 616 18.63 -23.76 38.66
CA ASP A 616 17.52 -24.68 38.92
C ASP A 616 17.06 -25.31 37.59
N ILE A 617 16.98 -26.64 37.55
CA ILE A 617 16.55 -27.41 36.38
C ILE A 617 15.10 -27.10 35.96
N ASN A 618 14.27 -26.55 36.85
CA ASN A 618 12.90 -26.16 36.54
C ASN A 618 12.77 -24.67 36.12
N SER A 619 13.90 -23.97 35.97
CA SER A 619 13.91 -22.57 35.54
C SER A 619 13.24 -22.43 34.17
N ARG A 620 12.22 -21.57 34.10
CA ARG A 620 11.58 -21.19 32.84
C ARG A 620 12.44 -20.20 32.09
N ARG A 621 12.44 -20.32 30.76
CA ARG A 621 13.20 -19.45 29.87
C ARG A 621 12.34 -18.95 28.70
N ASN A 622 12.48 -17.69 28.35
CA ASN A 622 11.90 -17.02 27.19
C ASN A 622 12.76 -17.23 25.93
N ILE A 623 13.12 -18.50 25.68
CA ILE A 623 13.84 -18.93 24.47
C ILE A 623 12.99 -19.98 23.76
N ASN A 624 12.78 -19.78 22.46
CA ASN A 624 11.97 -20.64 21.62
C ASN A 624 12.86 -21.38 20.61
N TYR A 625 13.36 -22.56 20.99
CA TYR A 625 14.13 -23.41 20.08
C TYR A 625 13.24 -24.01 18.98
N ARG A 626 13.65 -23.80 17.73
CA ARG A 626 13.00 -24.38 16.53
C ARG A 626 13.64 -25.69 16.12
N SER A 627 14.95 -25.78 16.32
CA SER A 627 15.74 -26.99 16.21
C SER A 627 16.63 -27.16 17.45
N PHE A 628 16.96 -28.41 17.77
CA PHE A 628 18.02 -28.80 18.70
C PHE A 628 19.30 -29.20 18.00
N GLU A 629 19.38 -29.18 16.67
CA GLU A 629 20.57 -29.56 15.93
C GLU A 629 21.85 -28.88 16.45
N PRO A 630 21.88 -27.56 16.74
CA PRO A 630 23.07 -26.91 17.28
C PRO A 630 23.50 -27.46 18.66
N ILE A 631 22.54 -27.75 19.54
CA ILE A 631 22.80 -28.33 20.87
C ILE A 631 23.26 -29.79 20.73
N LEU A 632 22.60 -30.56 19.86
CA LEU A 632 22.89 -31.97 19.63
C LEU A 632 24.31 -32.19 19.07
N ARG A 633 24.80 -31.27 18.22
CA ARG A 633 26.18 -31.29 17.70
C ARG A 633 27.25 -31.22 18.80
N LEU A 634 26.92 -30.73 20.00
CA LEU A 634 27.86 -30.64 21.13
C LEU A 634 28.01 -31.95 21.92
N LEU A 635 27.09 -32.91 21.74
CA LEU A 635 27.07 -34.18 22.47
C LEU A 635 28.16 -35.19 22.05
N PRO A 636 28.46 -35.44 20.75
CA PRO A 636 29.33 -36.53 20.32
C PRO A 636 30.84 -36.18 20.41
N GLN A 637 31.31 -35.66 21.56
CA GLN A 637 32.73 -35.37 21.79
C GLN A 637 33.16 -35.56 23.25
N GLY A 638 34.45 -35.84 23.46
CA GLY A 638 35.06 -35.95 24.80
C GLY A 638 36.14 -34.91 25.10
N ILE A 639 36.40 -34.00 24.16
CA ILE A 639 37.48 -33.00 24.20
C ILE A 639 37.15 -31.86 25.19
N SER A 640 35.87 -31.53 25.33
CA SER A 640 35.36 -30.50 26.22
C SER A 640 34.16 -31.01 27.03
N PRO A 641 34.41 -31.61 28.21
CA PRO A 641 33.34 -32.12 29.05
C PRO A 641 32.33 -31.06 29.51
N VAL A 642 32.76 -29.80 29.67
CA VAL A 642 31.86 -28.70 30.10
C VAL A 642 30.86 -28.32 29.01
N SER A 643 31.28 -28.33 27.75
CA SER A 643 30.41 -28.08 26.59
C SER A 643 29.36 -29.18 26.45
N GLN A 644 29.77 -30.45 26.57
CA GLN A 644 28.85 -31.60 26.58
C GLN A 644 27.87 -31.53 27.75
N HIS A 645 28.33 -31.07 28.93
CA HIS A 645 27.49 -30.91 30.11
C HIS A 645 26.44 -29.82 29.95
N TRP A 646 26.81 -28.65 29.41
CA TRP A 646 25.85 -27.58 29.11
C TRP A 646 24.80 -28.06 28.11
N ALA A 647 25.21 -28.73 27.03
CA ALA A 647 24.28 -29.24 26.03
C ALA A 647 23.29 -30.25 26.62
N THR A 648 23.77 -31.16 27.47
CA THR A 648 22.93 -32.14 28.15
C THR A 648 21.97 -31.46 29.14
N TRP A 649 22.46 -30.49 29.92
CA TRP A 649 21.64 -29.72 30.85
C TRP A 649 20.56 -28.93 30.11
N ALA A 650 20.89 -28.29 28.99
CA ALA A 650 19.97 -27.52 28.17
C ALA A 650 18.79 -28.38 27.68
N LEU A 651 19.09 -29.56 27.13
CA LEU A 651 18.07 -30.53 26.71
C LEU A 651 17.23 -30.99 27.90
N TYR A 652 17.87 -31.34 29.02
CA TYR A 652 17.18 -31.82 30.22
C TYR A 652 16.23 -30.76 30.80
N ASN A 653 16.64 -29.50 30.88
CA ASN A 653 15.78 -28.40 31.30
C ASN A 653 14.59 -28.22 30.33
N LEU A 654 14.83 -28.20 29.02
CA LEU A 654 13.78 -27.94 28.02
C LEU A 654 12.70 -29.03 28.05
N VAL A 655 13.09 -30.30 28.09
CA VAL A 655 12.12 -31.41 28.14
C VAL A 655 11.43 -31.52 29.50
N SER A 656 12.05 -31.04 30.58
CA SER A 656 11.42 -31.02 31.91
C SER A 656 10.40 -29.90 32.04
N VAL A 657 10.71 -28.70 31.54
CA VAL A 657 9.86 -27.51 31.69
C VAL A 657 8.74 -27.46 30.64
N TYR A 658 9.00 -27.89 29.41
CA TYR A 658 8.03 -27.90 28.31
C TYR A 658 8.00 -29.26 27.57
N PRO A 659 7.61 -30.35 28.26
CA PRO A 659 7.69 -31.71 27.73
C PRO A 659 6.88 -31.89 26.43
N ASP A 660 5.68 -31.34 26.38
CA ASP A 660 4.76 -31.49 25.23
C ASP A 660 5.35 -30.96 23.93
N LYS A 661 6.20 -29.94 24.02
CA LYS A 661 6.84 -29.31 22.86
C LYS A 661 8.19 -29.95 22.53
N TYR A 662 9.05 -30.10 23.54
CA TYR A 662 10.46 -30.39 23.31
C TYR A 662 10.80 -31.89 23.35
N CYS A 663 10.01 -32.74 24.01
CA CYS A 663 10.20 -34.19 23.90
C CYS A 663 10.01 -34.70 22.46
N PRO A 664 8.93 -34.33 21.73
CA PRO A 664 8.77 -34.73 20.34
C PRO A 664 9.90 -34.21 19.44
N LEU A 665 10.36 -32.97 19.66
CA LEU A 665 11.44 -32.36 18.88
C LEU A 665 12.77 -33.13 19.08
N LEU A 666 13.13 -33.43 20.33
CA LEU A 666 14.34 -34.19 20.66
C LEU A 666 14.35 -35.58 20.01
N ILE A 667 13.20 -36.25 19.98
CA ILE A 667 13.06 -37.57 19.35
C ILE A 667 13.19 -37.44 17.83
N LYS A 668 12.47 -36.48 17.24
CA LYS A 668 12.43 -36.24 15.79
C LYS A 668 13.83 -35.95 15.22
N GLU A 669 14.64 -35.20 15.94
CA GLU A 669 16.00 -34.81 15.51
C GLU A 669 17.10 -35.78 15.94
N GLY A 670 16.73 -36.99 16.41
CA GLY A 670 17.71 -38.04 16.68
C GLY A 670 18.54 -37.82 17.95
N GLY A 671 18.04 -37.05 18.92
CA GLY A 671 18.74 -36.81 20.18
C GLY A 671 18.86 -38.03 21.08
N ILE A 672 17.90 -38.97 21.02
CA ILE A 672 17.93 -40.18 21.87
C ILE A 672 19.14 -41.08 21.59
N PRO A 673 19.48 -41.44 20.34
CA PRO A 673 20.75 -42.11 20.03
C PRO A 673 21.98 -41.38 20.56
N LEU A 674 22.07 -40.07 20.36
CA LEU A 674 23.23 -39.26 20.78
C LEU A 674 23.42 -39.29 22.30
N LEU A 675 22.33 -39.17 23.07
CA LEU A 675 22.38 -39.27 24.54
C LEU A 675 22.79 -40.67 25.00
N LYS A 676 22.27 -41.73 24.36
CA LYS A 676 22.66 -43.12 24.68
C LYS A 676 24.14 -43.39 24.41
N ASP A 677 24.67 -42.85 23.33
CA ASP A 677 26.08 -43.00 23.00
C ASP A 677 26.95 -42.20 23.96
N MET A 678 26.54 -40.97 24.30
CA MET A 678 27.18 -40.13 25.31
C MET A 678 27.25 -40.82 26.69
N ILE A 679 26.19 -41.53 27.11
CA ILE A 679 26.18 -42.31 28.38
C ILE A 679 27.29 -43.37 28.39
N LYS A 680 27.58 -44.00 27.25
CA LYS A 680 28.60 -45.05 27.11
C LYS A 680 30.02 -44.49 27.01
N MET A 681 30.20 -43.20 26.69
CA MET A 681 31.51 -42.60 26.54
C MET A 681 32.29 -42.61 27.86
N ALA A 682 33.50 -43.15 27.87
CA ALA A 682 34.35 -43.16 29.06
C ALA A 682 34.76 -41.73 29.50
N SER A 683 34.91 -40.81 28.55
CA SER A 683 35.28 -39.41 28.79
C SER A 683 34.14 -38.54 29.35
N ALA A 684 32.88 -38.97 29.24
CA ALA A 684 31.74 -38.22 29.77
C ALA A 684 31.68 -38.32 31.30
N ARG A 685 31.48 -37.18 31.97
CA ARG A 685 31.39 -37.11 33.44
C ARG A 685 30.12 -37.77 33.95
N GLN A 686 30.20 -38.31 35.17
CA GLN A 686 29.08 -39.05 35.79
C GLN A 686 27.82 -38.18 35.95
N GLU A 687 27.95 -36.94 36.43
CA GLU A 687 26.84 -35.99 36.58
C GLU A 687 26.12 -35.71 35.23
N THR A 688 26.89 -35.59 34.14
CA THR A 688 26.33 -35.46 32.78
C THR A 688 25.56 -36.71 32.36
N LYS A 689 26.10 -37.89 32.65
CA LYS A 689 25.44 -39.17 32.36
C LYS A 689 24.15 -39.34 33.15
N GLU A 690 24.06 -38.78 34.34
CA GLU A 690 22.86 -38.83 35.17
C GLU A 690 21.74 -37.98 34.59
N MET A 691 22.02 -36.78 34.08
CA MET A 691 21.01 -35.97 33.37
C MET A 691 20.55 -36.58 32.04
N ALA A 692 21.43 -37.32 31.37
CA ALA A 692 21.12 -37.95 30.08
C ALA A 692 20.30 -39.25 30.21
N ARG A 693 20.31 -39.90 31.38
CA ARG A 693 19.54 -41.12 31.67
C ARG A 693 18.10 -40.76 32.00
#